data_AF-A0AAD7U7U7-F1
#
_entry.id   AF-A0AAD7U7U7-F1
#
_cell.length_a   1.000
_cell.length_b   1.000
_cell.length_c   1.000
_cell.angle_alpha   90.00
_cell.angle_beta   90.00
_cell.angle_gamma   90.00
#
_symmetry.space_group_name_H-M   'P 1'
#
loop_
_entity.id
_entity.type
_entity.pdbx_description
1 polymer ?
#
loop_
_entity_poly.entity_id
_entity_poly.type
_entity_poly.pdbx_seq_one_letter_code
_entity_poly.pdbx_strand_id
1 'polypeptide(L)'
;MGVEAICETRVLGGSKEAAKEARSRVRGFRIRWAESAASFKKAKVSAVARLAGVKVEDEGSALLTGSQRTCVLETKEGPITQSYAVIRYLAGLSPQSGLYGSTAYEEATVDQWLEFCVLEVETAVVAAIEHGKVVEPAARADVEKALKVLNRVLEKRTFLVGERATAADVALVCVLKSVFCDAKLLGPALFKQQYPHALRWYLTVAHACAPELGKGAVDAVKPIASLPREEAKAPKGTAGGGGGAGDPGSLFSRTFARSRVRLKELLSEKSIGSTATVAGWVRSVREAEKGTLCFVELNDGSCLGSLQVVVASGIEGFSEMKGCGGTGASVKAKGEVVESPGKNQAIELRATEVTVLGPTRGGPDRAPGAQYYPLAKKFHTPEHLRAHAHLRPRSRLGSAVVRVRHALAFATHEFFNGLGFLYVHTPLITAADCEGAGEQFTVTTLLPEEGERADTIPRTPEGFVDYSKDFFGRKCGLTVSGQLNVETHAVALSDCYTFGPTFRAEVSHTARHLSEFWMIEPEMAFATLDDDVKLAQDYLKYCVSAVLTRCDDDLAFFEQANEKGLRDRLRSLASARVPRLEYSDAIEILLVAIRDGHDFENKDIAWGVDLNSEHERYLTDVVYKGPVVIVNYPKNIKAFYMKLNPGSNPPTVAAMDLLVPKIGEIIGGSQREDDLETLEQRAKEVGLDPKSISWYADLRRYGSVPHAGFGLGFERLIMLVTGVENIRDVIPFPRYPGHAAF
;
A
#
# COMPACT_ATOMS: atom_id res chain seq x y z
N MET A 1 33.96 2.47 -5.49
CA MET A 1 34.49 3.43 -4.49
C MET A 1 33.52 4.60 -4.48
N GLY A 2 32.55 4.61 -3.55
CA GLY A 2 32.62 5.39 -2.29
C GLY A 2 31.81 6.68 -2.48
N VAL A 3 30.48 6.68 -2.28
CA VAL A 3 29.71 7.02 -1.05
C VAL A 3 29.72 8.54 -0.71
N GLU A 4 28.49 9.10 -0.64
CA GLU A 4 28.01 10.30 0.10
C GLU A 4 28.23 11.75 -0.40
N ALA A 5 27.12 12.48 -0.63
CA ALA A 5 26.74 13.80 -0.05
C ALA A 5 25.56 14.42 -0.85
N ILE A 6 24.30 14.19 -0.45
CA ILE A 6 23.43 15.02 0.42
C ILE A 6 22.94 16.35 -0.21
N CYS A 7 21.61 16.38 -0.32
CA CYS A 7 20.71 17.48 -0.61
C CYS A 7 20.83 18.70 0.33
N GLU A 8 20.73 19.86 -0.31
CA GLU A 8 19.80 20.97 -0.05
C GLU A 8 19.95 21.91 1.15
N THR A 9 19.85 23.20 0.81
CA THR A 9 19.54 24.28 1.74
C THR A 9 18.23 24.96 1.30
N ARG A 10 17.29 25.03 2.25
CA ARG A 10 15.91 25.56 2.20
C ARG A 10 15.76 27.04 1.80
N VAL A 11 14.54 27.37 1.35
CA VAL A 11 13.95 28.70 1.42
C VAL A 11 13.59 29.06 2.87
N LEU A 12 14.04 30.24 3.30
CA LEU A 12 13.34 31.30 4.06
C LEU A 12 14.33 32.01 5.00
N GLY A 13 14.51 33.31 4.73
CA GLY A 13 15.55 34.16 5.29
C GLY A 13 15.48 34.29 6.81
N GLY A 14 16.37 33.57 7.49
CA GLY A 14 17.03 34.02 8.71
C GLY A 14 18.38 34.64 8.34
N SER A 15 18.77 35.72 9.02
CA SER A 15 19.96 36.51 8.69
C SER A 15 21.23 35.64 8.56
N LYS A 16 22.16 36.07 7.68
CA LYS A 16 23.47 35.43 7.51
C LYS A 16 24.25 35.30 8.83
N GLU A 17 23.91 36.06 9.87
CA GLU A 17 24.46 35.91 11.22
C GLU A 17 23.94 34.68 11.96
N ALA A 18 22.66 34.30 11.83
CA ALA A 18 22.14 33.08 12.46
C ALA A 18 22.77 31.81 11.86
N ALA A 19 23.03 31.81 10.54
CA ALA A 19 23.75 30.73 9.85
C ALA A 19 25.25 30.70 10.21
N LYS A 20 25.85 31.86 10.47
CA LYS A 20 27.25 31.99 10.91
C LYS A 20 27.42 31.58 12.38
N GLU A 21 26.42 31.84 13.22
CA GLU A 21 26.36 31.43 14.62
C GLU A 21 26.11 29.92 14.75
N ALA A 22 25.21 29.34 13.94
CA ALA A 22 25.01 27.89 13.83
C ALA A 22 26.25 27.16 13.30
N ARG A 23 26.95 27.70 12.29
CA ARG A 23 28.23 27.14 11.79
C ARG A 23 29.39 27.33 12.76
N SER A 24 29.35 28.29 13.68
CA SER A 24 30.38 28.49 14.71
C SER A 24 30.30 27.52 15.90
N ARG A 25 29.24 26.69 15.98
CA ARG A 25 29.03 25.73 17.08
C ARG A 25 29.75 24.39 16.93
N VAL A 26 30.46 24.14 15.82
CA VAL A 26 31.33 22.96 15.68
C VAL A 26 32.66 23.20 16.41
N ARG A 27 32.60 23.39 17.73
CA ARG A 27 33.73 23.11 18.63
C ARG A 27 33.53 21.68 19.10
N GLY A 28 34.48 20.78 18.81
CA GLY A 28 34.40 19.39 19.24
C GLY A 28 34.16 19.29 20.74
N PHE A 29 33.11 18.58 21.13
CA PHE A 29 32.93 18.22 22.54
C PHE A 29 33.98 17.19 22.92
N ARG A 30 34.41 17.16 24.17
CA ARG A 30 35.39 16.18 24.66
C ARG A 30 34.72 15.31 25.71
N ILE A 31 34.84 14.00 25.57
CA ILE A 31 34.24 13.03 26.49
C ILE A 31 35.31 12.15 27.12
N ARG A 32 35.17 11.94 28.44
CA ARG A 32 36.00 11.04 29.24
C ARG A 32 35.15 9.93 29.84
N TRP A 33 35.74 8.74 30.00
CA TRP A 33 35.04 7.53 30.45
C TRP A 33 35.62 6.96 31.74
N ALA A 34 34.78 6.36 32.56
CA ALA A 34 35.27 5.51 33.65
C ALA A 34 35.87 4.22 33.08
N GLU A 35 36.89 3.66 33.74
CA GLU A 35 37.50 2.38 33.33
C GLU A 35 36.50 1.22 33.33
N SER A 36 35.51 1.26 34.24
CA SER A 36 34.42 0.28 34.35
C SER A 36 33.26 0.53 33.38
N ALA A 37 33.35 1.52 32.48
CA ALA A 37 32.23 1.85 31.60
C ALA A 37 31.96 0.72 30.59
N ALA A 38 30.79 0.10 30.69
CA ALA A 38 30.35 -0.93 29.76
C ALA A 38 30.35 -0.43 28.29
N SER A 39 30.71 -1.31 27.36
CA SER A 39 30.91 -0.97 25.94
C SER A 39 29.69 -0.36 25.25
N PHE A 40 28.48 -0.77 25.64
CA PHE A 40 27.24 -0.20 25.11
C PHE A 40 27.02 1.27 25.50
N LYS A 41 27.62 1.75 26.61
CA LYS A 41 27.53 3.15 27.03
C LYS A 41 28.30 4.06 26.08
N LYS A 42 29.45 3.60 25.60
CA LYS A 42 30.22 4.28 24.55
C LYS A 42 29.47 4.28 23.23
N ALA A 43 28.98 3.10 22.81
CA ALA A 43 28.25 2.94 21.55
C ALA A 43 27.04 3.88 21.44
N LYS A 44 26.20 3.98 22.49
CA LYS A 44 25.02 4.86 22.44
C LYS A 44 25.36 6.34 22.36
N VAL A 45 26.40 6.80 23.06
CA VAL A 45 26.82 8.20 22.99
C VAL A 45 27.39 8.53 21.62
N SER A 46 28.27 7.68 21.08
CA SER A 46 28.83 7.86 19.73
C SER A 46 27.75 7.85 18.65
N ALA A 47 26.79 6.92 18.74
CA ALA A 47 25.70 6.81 17.76
C ALA A 47 24.79 8.05 17.78
N VAL A 48 24.37 8.50 18.97
CA VAL A 48 23.55 9.72 19.08
C VAL A 48 24.32 10.96 18.66
N ALA A 49 25.61 11.09 19.01
CA ALA A 49 26.45 12.19 18.56
C ALA A 49 26.53 12.26 17.02
N ARG A 50 26.78 11.13 16.36
CA ARG A 50 26.83 11.06 14.89
C ARG A 50 25.48 11.41 14.27
N LEU A 51 24.39 10.82 14.76
CA LEU A 51 23.05 11.07 14.24
C LEU A 51 22.61 12.53 14.47
N ALA A 52 23.08 13.16 15.54
CA ALA A 52 22.85 14.58 15.83
C ALA A 52 23.75 15.51 14.98
N GLY A 53 24.73 14.98 14.24
CA GLY A 53 25.72 15.76 13.50
C GLY A 53 26.75 16.46 14.39
N VAL A 54 26.97 15.95 15.61
CA VAL A 54 27.85 16.54 16.62
C VAL A 54 29.16 15.76 16.72
N LYS A 55 30.29 16.46 16.55
CA LYS A 55 31.61 15.86 16.75
C LYS A 55 31.95 15.78 18.25
N VAL A 56 32.19 14.56 18.74
CA VAL A 56 32.65 14.29 20.12
C VAL A 56 34.00 13.57 20.04
N GLU A 57 35.03 14.13 20.67
CA GLU A 57 36.38 13.57 20.76
C GLU A 57 36.51 12.73 22.05
N ASP A 58 36.82 11.44 21.90
CA ASP A 58 37.03 10.51 23.01
C ASP A 58 38.45 10.65 23.55
N GLU A 59 38.60 11.17 24.76
CA GLU A 59 39.91 11.35 25.44
C GLU A 59 40.35 10.10 26.23
N GLY A 60 39.62 8.97 26.09
CA GLY A 60 39.94 7.70 26.74
C GLY A 60 39.51 7.63 28.22
N SER A 61 40.07 6.67 28.94
CA SER A 61 39.71 6.34 30.34
C SER A 61 40.44 7.18 31.40
N ALA A 62 41.00 8.33 31.02
CA ALA A 62 41.85 9.11 31.90
C ALA A 62 41.09 9.72 33.10
N LEU A 63 41.36 9.19 34.30
CA LEU A 63 41.17 9.82 35.63
C LEU A 63 39.72 10.07 36.11
N LEU A 64 38.81 9.10 35.97
CA LEU A 64 37.56 9.04 36.76
C LEU A 64 37.65 8.05 37.94
N THR A 65 38.84 7.85 38.49
CA THR A 65 39.12 6.94 39.60
C THR A 65 38.33 7.35 40.86
N GLY A 66 37.47 6.44 41.35
CA GLY A 66 36.70 6.62 42.60
C GLY A 66 35.38 7.40 42.47
N SER A 67 34.96 7.83 41.28
CA SER A 67 33.67 8.52 41.09
C SER A 67 32.57 7.58 40.59
N GLN A 68 31.33 7.69 41.09
CA GLN A 68 30.14 6.97 40.57
C GLN A 68 29.73 7.41 39.13
N ARG A 69 30.56 8.18 38.42
CA ARG A 69 30.23 8.78 37.12
C ARG A 69 30.69 7.86 36.00
N THR A 70 29.77 7.49 35.12
CA THR A 70 30.05 6.57 33.99
C THR A 70 30.77 7.26 32.82
N CYS A 71 30.49 8.54 32.59
CA CYS A 71 31.17 9.41 31.63
C CYS A 71 31.02 10.89 32.00
N VAL A 72 31.88 11.73 31.45
CA VAL A 72 31.82 13.20 31.57
C VAL A 72 32.03 13.84 30.20
N LEU A 73 31.01 14.56 29.72
CA LEU A 73 31.07 15.40 28.52
C LEU A 73 31.37 16.85 28.94
N GLU A 74 32.49 17.40 28.47
CA GLU A 74 32.85 18.79 28.71
C GLU A 74 32.06 19.71 27.78
N THR A 75 31.26 20.62 28.35
CA THR A 75 30.52 21.66 27.61
C THR A 75 30.97 23.06 28.06
N LYS A 76 30.58 24.10 27.32
CA LYS A 76 30.88 25.49 27.71
C LYS A 76 30.16 25.93 29.00
N GLU A 77 29.02 25.31 29.30
CA GLU A 77 28.15 25.65 30.44
C GLU A 77 28.52 24.86 31.70
N GLY A 78 29.33 23.80 31.55
CA GLY A 78 29.76 22.92 32.62
C GLY A 78 29.76 21.45 32.19
N PRO A 79 30.33 20.55 33.02
CA PRO A 79 30.39 19.13 32.69
C PRO A 79 29.01 18.47 32.81
N ILE A 80 28.61 17.72 31.78
CA ILE A 80 27.44 16.84 31.83
C ILE A 80 27.92 15.42 32.13
N THR A 81 27.36 14.82 33.17
CA THR A 81 27.76 13.50 33.64
C THR A 81 26.65 12.48 33.42
N GLN A 82 27.02 11.19 33.29
CA GLN A 82 26.13 10.07 32.96
C GLN A 82 25.73 9.98 31.49
N SER A 83 25.80 8.77 30.93
CA SER A 83 25.58 8.56 29.49
C SER A 83 24.18 8.95 29.00
N TYR A 84 23.15 8.79 29.85
CA TYR A 84 21.76 9.15 29.48
C TYR A 84 21.54 10.67 29.45
N ALA A 85 22.14 11.42 30.37
CA ALA A 85 22.10 12.89 30.32
C ALA A 85 22.88 13.43 29.12
N VAL A 86 24.01 12.80 28.79
CA VAL A 86 24.82 13.14 27.62
C VAL A 86 24.04 12.92 26.32
N ILE A 87 23.38 11.77 26.11
CA ILE A 87 22.61 11.56 24.87
C ILE A 87 21.39 12.47 24.76
N ARG A 88 20.73 12.84 25.88
CA ARG A 88 19.65 13.83 25.88
C ARG A 88 20.16 15.19 25.42
N TYR A 89 21.28 15.63 25.99
CA TYR A 89 21.91 16.88 25.62
C TYR A 89 22.30 16.90 24.13
N LEU A 90 23.00 15.85 23.66
CA LEU A 90 23.42 15.75 22.26
C LEU A 90 22.23 15.69 21.29
N ALA A 91 21.17 14.94 21.62
CA ALA A 91 19.95 14.89 20.81
C ALA A 91 19.23 16.25 20.75
N GLY A 92 19.19 16.97 21.88
CA GLY A 92 18.61 18.31 21.98
C GLY A 92 19.38 19.41 21.26
N LEU A 93 20.69 19.22 21.00
CA LEU A 93 21.49 20.17 20.20
C LEU A 93 21.08 20.23 18.73
N SER A 94 20.33 19.23 18.24
CA SER A 94 19.89 19.13 16.85
C SER A 94 18.39 18.88 16.76
N PRO A 95 17.54 19.89 17.04
CA PRO A 95 16.08 19.73 16.99
C PRO A 95 15.58 19.27 15.61
N GLN A 96 16.28 19.63 14.53
CA GLN A 96 15.91 19.22 13.17
C GLN A 96 16.08 17.70 12.94
N SER A 97 16.98 17.04 13.70
CA SER A 97 17.16 15.58 13.61
C SER A 97 15.94 14.80 14.13
N GLY A 98 15.14 15.41 15.02
CA GLY A 98 14.03 14.75 15.71
C GLY A 98 14.46 13.66 16.71
N LEU A 99 15.76 13.57 17.05
CA LEU A 99 16.28 12.55 17.95
C LEU A 99 15.73 12.64 19.38
N TYR A 100 15.31 13.82 19.80
CA TYR A 100 14.69 14.04 21.11
C TYR A 100 13.17 14.24 21.02
N GLY A 101 12.55 14.00 19.86
CA GLY A 101 11.15 14.33 19.61
C GLY A 101 10.97 15.70 18.96
N SER A 102 9.81 15.90 18.32
CA SER A 102 9.45 17.13 17.57
C SER A 102 8.36 17.94 18.27
N THR A 103 7.78 17.39 19.34
CA THR A 103 6.75 18.02 20.17
C THR A 103 7.04 17.72 21.64
N ALA A 104 6.51 18.53 22.56
CA ALA A 104 6.65 18.28 24.00
C ALA A 104 6.14 16.88 24.43
N TYR A 105 5.14 16.34 23.72
CA TYR A 105 4.66 14.98 23.96
C TYR A 105 5.68 13.93 23.50
N GLU A 106 6.27 14.10 22.32
CA GLU A 106 7.32 13.21 21.83
C GLU A 106 8.56 13.27 22.72
N GLU A 107 8.99 14.47 23.15
CA GLU A 107 10.09 14.66 24.09
C GLU A 107 9.86 13.88 25.40
N ALA A 108 8.68 14.06 26.02
CA ALA A 108 8.33 13.33 27.23
C ALA A 108 8.28 11.80 27.01
N THR A 109 7.82 11.36 25.82
CA THR A 109 7.76 9.93 25.49
C THR A 109 9.16 9.36 25.23
N VAL A 110 10.07 10.13 24.63
CA VAL A 110 11.48 9.74 24.49
C VAL A 110 12.10 9.57 25.87
N ASP A 111 11.84 10.49 26.80
CA ASP A 111 12.31 10.36 28.18
C ASP A 111 11.73 9.15 28.90
N GLN A 112 10.44 8.87 28.74
CA GLN A 112 9.80 7.67 29.29
C GLN A 112 10.53 6.40 28.81
N TRP A 113 10.88 6.32 27.52
CA TRP A 113 11.58 5.15 26.98
C TRP A 113 13.06 5.11 27.35
N LEU A 114 13.72 6.26 27.54
CA LEU A 114 15.07 6.31 28.10
C LEU A 114 15.10 5.87 29.56
N GLU A 115 14.08 6.22 30.34
CA GLU A 115 13.89 5.72 31.71
C GLU A 115 13.62 4.22 31.74
N PHE A 116 12.73 3.73 30.89
CA PHE A 116 12.52 2.29 30.70
C PHE A 116 13.83 1.57 30.34
N CYS A 117 14.61 2.16 29.43
CA CYS A 117 15.90 1.62 29.02
C CYS A 117 16.88 1.50 30.18
N VAL A 118 17.03 2.53 31.02
CA VAL A 118 17.98 2.48 32.14
C VAL A 118 17.49 1.59 33.30
N LEU A 119 16.20 1.71 33.67
CA LEU A 119 15.65 1.07 34.87
C LEU A 119 15.28 -0.39 34.64
N GLU A 120 14.74 -0.73 33.46
CA GLU A 120 14.17 -2.07 33.21
C GLU A 120 15.05 -2.93 32.30
N VAL A 121 15.81 -2.31 31.38
CA VAL A 121 16.64 -3.06 30.42
C VAL A 121 18.10 -3.07 30.82
N GLU A 122 18.76 -1.92 30.93
CA GLU A 122 20.19 -1.81 31.22
C GLU A 122 20.52 -2.45 32.57
N THR A 123 19.74 -2.17 33.61
CA THR A 123 19.95 -2.75 34.95
C THR A 123 19.88 -4.28 34.91
N ALA A 124 18.90 -4.85 34.22
CA ALA A 124 18.73 -6.29 34.09
C ALA A 124 19.84 -6.93 33.22
N VAL A 125 20.22 -6.28 32.12
CA VAL A 125 21.30 -6.74 31.22
C VAL A 125 22.65 -6.70 31.91
N VAL A 126 22.94 -5.64 32.67
CA VAL A 126 24.17 -5.54 33.47
C VAL A 126 24.20 -6.63 34.52
N ALA A 127 23.13 -6.81 35.31
CA ALA A 127 23.02 -7.90 36.28
C ALA A 127 23.22 -9.30 35.64
N ALA A 128 22.72 -9.49 34.42
CA ALA A 128 22.83 -10.75 33.70
C ALA A 128 24.23 -11.02 33.11
N ILE A 129 25.07 -10.00 32.92
CA ILE A 129 26.37 -10.09 32.24
C ILE A 129 27.57 -9.92 33.22
N GLU A 130 27.45 -9.08 34.25
CA GLU A 130 28.59 -8.63 35.07
C GLU A 130 29.18 -9.65 36.06
N HIS A 131 28.67 -10.88 36.10
CA HIS A 131 29.25 -11.93 36.96
C HIS A 131 29.79 -13.15 36.23
N GLY A 132 29.86 -13.15 34.89
CA GLY A 132 30.71 -14.06 34.09
C GLY A 132 30.61 -15.56 34.36
N LYS A 133 29.68 -16.03 35.20
CA LYS A 133 29.68 -17.39 35.75
C LYS A 133 28.30 -18.04 35.76
N VAL A 134 27.21 -17.29 35.98
CA VAL A 134 25.84 -17.80 35.82
C VAL A 134 24.92 -16.60 35.52
N VAL A 135 24.08 -16.70 34.48
CA VAL A 135 22.96 -15.76 34.30
C VAL A 135 21.95 -16.07 35.42
N GLU A 136 21.80 -15.17 36.39
CA GLU A 136 20.82 -15.38 37.45
C GLU A 136 19.41 -15.47 36.82
N PRO A 137 18.62 -16.53 37.12
CA PRO A 137 17.32 -16.73 36.48
C PRO A 137 16.37 -15.52 36.61
N ALA A 138 16.47 -14.79 37.73
CA ALA A 138 15.70 -13.57 37.96
C ALA A 138 16.09 -12.45 36.97
N ALA A 139 17.39 -12.18 36.78
CA ALA A 139 17.87 -11.16 35.85
C ALA A 139 17.48 -11.48 34.39
N ARG A 140 17.52 -12.77 34.01
CA ARG A 140 17.01 -13.22 32.70
C ARG A 140 15.51 -12.98 32.56
N ALA A 141 14.73 -13.29 33.59
CA ALA A 141 13.28 -13.08 33.57
C ALA A 141 12.92 -11.59 33.43
N ASP A 142 13.70 -10.69 34.04
CA ASP A 142 13.52 -9.24 33.90
C ASP A 142 13.82 -8.75 32.49
N VAL A 143 14.91 -9.24 31.86
CA VAL A 143 15.19 -8.97 30.44
C VAL A 143 14.04 -9.47 29.55
N GLU A 144 13.55 -10.69 29.77
CA GLU A 144 12.43 -11.26 29.02
C GLU A 144 11.13 -10.46 29.22
N LYS A 145 10.89 -9.93 30.43
CA LYS A 145 9.74 -9.06 30.73
C LYS A 145 9.83 -7.75 29.96
N ALA A 146 10.99 -7.09 29.98
CA ALA A 146 11.18 -5.85 29.24
C ALA A 146 11.04 -6.06 27.72
N LEU A 147 11.54 -7.20 27.20
CA LEU A 147 11.37 -7.56 25.80
C LEU A 147 9.90 -7.85 25.43
N LYS A 148 9.08 -8.41 26.33
CA LYS A 148 7.63 -8.56 26.10
C LYS A 148 6.96 -7.19 25.96
N VAL A 149 7.34 -6.22 26.79
CA VAL A 149 6.82 -4.85 26.70
C VAL A 149 7.21 -4.22 25.37
N LEU A 150 8.49 -4.27 25.00
CA LEU A 150 8.98 -3.73 23.73
C LEU A 150 8.31 -4.40 22.53
N ASN A 151 8.25 -5.73 22.50
CA ASN A 151 7.65 -6.49 21.40
C ASN A 151 6.16 -6.16 21.21
N ARG A 152 5.43 -5.93 22.30
CA ARG A 152 4.01 -5.52 22.24
C ARG A 152 3.84 -4.10 21.71
N VAL A 153 4.68 -3.15 22.15
CA VAL A 153 4.62 -1.77 21.65
C VAL A 153 4.99 -1.70 20.16
N LEU A 154 6.01 -2.46 19.77
CA LEU A 154 6.54 -2.49 18.41
C LEU A 154 5.74 -3.38 17.44
N GLU A 155 4.68 -4.04 17.92
CA GLU A 155 3.72 -4.79 17.12
C GLU A 155 3.08 -3.91 16.04
N LYS A 156 2.78 -2.65 16.40
CA LYS A 156 2.08 -1.69 15.54
C LYS A 156 2.91 -0.46 15.15
N ARG A 157 4.18 -0.38 15.59
CA ARG A 157 5.01 0.82 15.44
C ARG A 157 6.37 0.49 14.88
N THR A 158 6.86 1.32 13.96
CA THR A 158 8.19 1.14 13.38
C THR A 158 9.30 1.50 14.38
N PHE A 159 9.12 2.58 15.15
CA PHE A 159 10.01 3.09 16.20
C PHE A 159 9.26 3.27 17.53
N LEU A 160 9.96 3.56 18.63
CA LEU A 160 9.34 3.73 19.95
C LEU A 160 8.51 5.02 20.05
N VAL A 161 8.99 6.09 19.41
CA VAL A 161 8.36 7.42 19.43
C VAL A 161 8.35 8.00 18.02
N GLY A 162 7.17 8.45 17.58
CA GLY A 162 6.98 9.04 16.25
C GLY A 162 7.31 8.07 15.10
N GLU A 163 7.65 8.66 13.95
CA GLU A 163 7.89 7.94 12.69
C GLU A 163 9.38 7.79 12.34
N ARG A 164 10.30 8.12 13.28
CA ARG A 164 11.76 8.05 13.09
C ARG A 164 12.49 7.53 14.32
N ALA A 165 13.72 7.07 14.14
CA ALA A 165 14.55 6.64 15.27
C ALA A 165 14.91 7.83 16.19
N THR A 166 14.70 7.63 17.49
CA THR A 166 15.02 8.61 18.54
C THR A 166 16.22 8.16 19.37
N ALA A 167 16.69 9.02 20.27
CA ALA A 167 17.73 8.68 21.24
C ALA A 167 17.32 7.47 22.12
N ALA A 168 16.01 7.28 22.37
CA ALA A 168 15.49 6.12 23.08
C ALA A 168 15.70 4.82 22.28
N ASP A 169 15.40 4.86 20.98
CA ASP A 169 15.60 3.71 20.09
C ASP A 169 17.08 3.30 20.05
N VAL A 170 17.96 4.27 19.84
CA VAL A 170 19.42 4.08 19.80
C VAL A 170 19.94 3.51 21.12
N ALA A 171 19.49 4.06 22.25
CA ALA A 171 19.90 3.60 23.57
C ALA A 171 19.53 2.14 23.81
N LEU A 172 18.27 1.75 23.52
CA LEU A 172 17.79 0.39 23.71
C LEU A 172 18.50 -0.60 22.79
N VAL A 173 18.72 -0.28 21.52
CA VAL A 173 19.48 -1.16 20.60
C VAL A 173 20.91 -1.37 21.07
N CYS A 174 21.59 -0.32 21.54
CA CYS A 174 22.96 -0.45 22.05
C CYS A 174 23.04 -1.38 23.26
N VAL A 175 22.07 -1.30 24.18
CA VAL A 175 22.01 -2.18 25.37
C VAL A 175 21.64 -3.62 24.98
N LEU A 176 20.67 -3.79 24.08
CA LEU A 176 20.16 -5.10 23.67
C LEU A 176 21.12 -5.89 22.76
N LYS A 177 22.18 -5.27 22.24
CA LYS A 177 23.19 -5.95 21.43
C LYS A 177 23.74 -7.19 22.13
N SER A 178 24.08 -7.10 23.41
CA SER A 178 24.60 -8.25 24.17
C SER A 178 23.55 -9.35 24.36
N VAL A 179 22.28 -8.97 24.56
CA VAL A 179 21.15 -9.90 24.66
C VAL A 179 20.94 -10.67 23.36
N PHE A 180 21.12 -9.99 22.22
CA PHE A 180 20.94 -10.56 20.90
C PHE A 180 22.14 -11.42 20.46
N CYS A 181 23.36 -10.97 20.71
CA CYS A 181 24.58 -11.65 20.26
C CYS A 181 25.07 -12.75 21.20
N ASP A 182 24.68 -12.76 22.49
CA ASP A 182 25.11 -13.77 23.46
C ASP A 182 24.05 -14.88 23.63
N ALA A 183 24.40 -16.09 23.19
CA ALA A 183 23.55 -17.27 23.31
C ALA A 183 23.26 -17.69 24.76
N LYS A 184 24.06 -17.23 25.75
CA LYS A 184 23.82 -17.51 27.17
C LYS A 184 22.64 -16.72 27.75
N LEU A 185 22.26 -15.60 27.11
CA LEU A 185 21.08 -14.81 27.49
C LEU A 185 19.85 -15.33 26.74
N LEU A 186 19.66 -14.91 25.49
CA LEU A 186 18.58 -15.35 24.63
C LEU A 186 19.11 -15.84 23.28
N GLY A 187 20.12 -15.15 22.74
CA GLY A 187 20.67 -15.43 21.41
C GLY A 187 19.67 -15.15 20.28
N PRO A 188 20.13 -15.16 19.02
CA PRO A 188 19.31 -14.73 17.88
C PRO A 188 18.15 -15.69 17.59
N ALA A 189 18.30 -16.98 17.89
CA ALA A 189 17.28 -18.00 17.61
C ALA A 189 16.04 -17.87 18.52
N LEU A 190 16.24 -17.73 19.85
CA LEU A 190 15.14 -17.59 20.80
C LEU A 190 14.43 -16.25 20.63
N PHE A 191 15.20 -15.20 20.34
CA PHE A 191 14.68 -13.86 20.09
C PHE A 191 13.80 -13.80 18.83
N LYS A 192 14.22 -14.46 17.74
CA LYS A 192 13.44 -14.58 16.50
C LYS A 192 12.10 -15.28 16.72
N GLN A 193 12.07 -16.29 17.59
CA GLN A 193 10.86 -17.06 17.88
C GLN A 193 9.89 -16.31 18.81
N GLN A 194 10.41 -15.67 19.86
CA GLN A 194 9.57 -15.10 20.92
C GLN A 194 9.26 -13.61 20.74
N TYR A 195 10.13 -12.86 20.06
CA TYR A 195 10.07 -11.40 19.98
C TYR A 195 10.27 -10.87 18.55
N PRO A 196 9.43 -11.28 17.58
CA PRO A 196 9.64 -10.95 16.17
C PRO A 196 9.54 -9.45 15.86
N HIS A 197 8.70 -8.70 16.58
CA HIS A 197 8.53 -7.26 16.36
C HIS A 197 9.70 -6.46 16.95
N ALA A 198 10.17 -6.85 18.13
CA ALA A 198 11.39 -6.29 18.70
C ALA A 198 12.61 -6.62 17.83
N LEU A 199 12.67 -7.79 17.19
CA LEU A 199 13.71 -8.13 16.21
C LEU A 199 13.67 -7.28 14.96
N ARG A 200 12.49 -7.11 14.35
CA ARG A 200 12.33 -6.20 13.21
C ARG A 200 12.86 -4.80 13.56
N TRP A 201 12.35 -4.22 14.65
CA TRP A 201 12.74 -2.88 15.10
C TRP A 201 14.24 -2.79 15.42
N TYR A 202 14.79 -3.78 16.14
CA TYR A 202 16.22 -3.82 16.47
C TYR A 202 17.06 -3.80 15.20
N LEU A 203 16.73 -4.61 14.18
CA LEU A 203 17.46 -4.62 12.91
C LEU A 203 17.35 -3.26 12.20
N THR A 204 16.14 -2.70 12.12
CA THR A 204 15.90 -1.39 11.50
C THR A 204 16.78 -0.29 12.12
N VAL A 205 16.84 -0.22 13.45
CA VAL A 205 17.60 0.82 14.17
C VAL A 205 19.10 0.49 14.23
N ALA A 206 19.48 -0.78 14.35
CA ALA A 206 20.87 -1.22 14.35
C ALA A 206 21.57 -0.93 13.02
N HIS A 207 20.87 -1.04 11.88
CA HIS A 207 21.39 -0.62 10.58
C HIS A 207 21.76 0.88 10.56
N ALA A 208 20.93 1.73 11.17
CA ALA A 208 21.23 3.16 11.29
C ALA A 208 22.41 3.45 12.25
N CYS A 209 22.73 2.53 13.17
CA CYS A 209 23.80 2.64 14.17
C CYS A 209 25.01 1.73 13.88
N ALA A 210 25.08 1.14 12.67
CA ALA A 210 25.98 0.04 12.34
C ALA A 210 27.49 0.33 12.60
N PRO A 211 28.03 1.54 12.33
CA PRO A 211 29.43 1.84 12.61
C PRO A 211 29.80 1.70 14.09
N GLU A 212 28.89 2.03 15.01
CA GLU A 212 29.12 2.04 16.45
C GLU A 212 28.80 0.70 17.13
N LEU A 213 27.91 -0.10 16.54
CA LEU A 213 27.51 -1.40 17.07
C LEU A 213 28.47 -2.54 16.65
N GLY A 214 29.27 -2.38 15.59
CA GLY A 214 30.23 -3.39 15.12
C GLY A 214 29.61 -4.57 14.36
N LYS A 215 30.43 -5.24 13.52
CA LYS A 215 30.01 -6.22 12.49
C LYS A 215 28.95 -7.25 12.95
N GLY A 216 29.12 -7.87 14.11
CA GLY A 216 28.20 -8.91 14.61
C GLY A 216 26.78 -8.47 14.99
N ALA A 217 26.51 -7.17 15.12
CA ALA A 217 25.19 -6.67 15.53
C ALA A 217 24.14 -6.66 14.40
N VAL A 218 24.61 -6.63 13.15
CA VAL A 218 23.77 -6.59 11.94
C VAL A 218 23.89 -7.91 11.16
N ASP A 219 25.05 -8.57 11.24
CA ASP A 219 25.38 -9.77 10.45
C ASP A 219 24.74 -11.08 10.94
N ALA A 220 24.08 -11.11 12.11
CA ALA A 220 23.50 -12.34 12.67
C ALA A 220 22.15 -12.77 12.06
N VAL A 221 21.62 -12.01 11.09
CA VAL A 221 20.44 -12.38 10.30
C VAL A 221 20.81 -12.37 8.82
N LYS A 222 21.33 -13.50 8.32
CA LYS A 222 21.26 -13.79 6.88
C LYS A 222 19.80 -13.68 6.43
N PRO A 223 19.50 -13.24 5.20
CA PRO A 223 18.13 -13.22 4.70
C PRO A 223 17.61 -14.67 4.71
N ILE A 224 16.69 -15.00 5.61
CA ILE A 224 16.02 -16.30 5.62
C ILE A 224 14.64 -16.09 5.02
N ALA A 225 14.44 -16.78 3.90
CA ALA A 225 13.15 -17.08 3.28
C ALA A 225 12.04 -17.24 4.33
N SER A 226 10.90 -16.60 4.08
CA SER A 226 9.56 -16.98 4.57
C SER A 226 9.56 -17.86 5.83
N LEU A 227 9.60 -17.25 7.02
CA LEU A 227 9.11 -17.96 8.20
C LEU A 227 7.58 -17.95 8.20
N PRO A 228 6.93 -19.08 8.53
CA PRO A 228 5.48 -19.17 8.57
C PRO A 228 4.94 -18.29 9.71
N ARG A 229 3.94 -17.46 9.42
CA ARG A 229 3.17 -16.77 10.45
C ARG A 229 2.32 -17.82 11.18
N GLU A 230 2.72 -18.20 12.39
CA GLU A 230 1.78 -18.84 13.32
C GLU A 230 0.70 -17.83 13.70
N GLU A 231 -0.55 -18.28 13.62
CA GLU A 231 -1.76 -17.51 13.86
C GLU A 231 -1.78 -16.93 15.27
N ALA A 232 -1.93 -15.60 15.38
CA ALA A 232 -2.24 -14.94 16.63
C ALA A 232 -3.58 -15.44 17.19
N LYS A 233 -3.54 -16.26 18.25
CA LYS A 233 -4.71 -16.50 19.10
C LYS A 233 -5.00 -15.24 19.92
N ALA A 234 -6.21 -14.71 19.77
CA ALA A 234 -6.72 -13.57 20.54
C ALA A 234 -6.62 -13.82 22.07
N PRO A 235 -6.18 -12.84 22.88
CA PRO A 235 -6.19 -13.00 24.33
C PRO A 235 -7.61 -12.84 24.88
N LYS A 236 -7.97 -13.73 25.82
CA LYS A 236 -9.17 -13.66 26.64
C LYS A 236 -9.16 -12.38 27.49
N GLY A 237 -10.32 -11.74 27.60
CA GLY A 237 -10.50 -10.52 28.39
C GLY A 237 -10.27 -10.73 29.88
N THR A 238 -9.71 -9.71 30.52
CA THR A 238 -9.98 -9.38 31.93
C THR A 238 -10.15 -7.88 32.04
N ALA A 239 -11.22 -7.47 32.71
CA ALA A 239 -11.55 -6.10 33.01
C ALA A 239 -10.54 -5.52 34.02
N GLY A 240 -10.12 -4.27 33.81
CA GLY A 240 -9.30 -3.50 34.74
C GLY A 240 -9.17 -2.07 34.22
N GLY A 241 -9.75 -1.11 34.94
CA GLY A 241 -9.83 0.30 34.55
C GLY A 241 -8.51 1.06 34.64
N GLY A 242 -8.44 2.16 33.88
CA GLY A 242 -7.36 3.13 33.90
C GLY A 242 -7.39 3.97 32.62
N GLY A 243 -7.90 5.20 32.70
CA GLY A 243 -8.06 6.10 31.57
C GLY A 243 -6.74 6.70 31.07
N GLY A 244 -6.68 6.96 29.75
CA GLY A 244 -5.58 7.67 29.09
C GLY A 244 -5.76 7.61 27.57
N ALA A 245 -5.61 8.75 26.89
CA ALA A 245 -5.99 9.04 25.50
C ALA A 245 -5.75 7.90 24.48
N GLY A 246 -6.79 7.57 23.73
CA GLY A 246 -6.87 6.36 22.90
C GLY A 246 -6.14 6.45 21.57
N ASP A 247 -5.40 5.39 21.26
CA ASP A 247 -5.12 4.92 19.90
C ASP A 247 -6.40 5.01 19.03
N PRO A 248 -6.39 5.67 17.85
CA PRO A 248 -7.53 5.67 16.94
C PRO A 248 -8.03 4.25 16.62
N GLY A 249 -7.13 3.27 16.57
CA GLY A 249 -7.47 1.84 16.43
C GLY A 249 -8.27 1.28 17.62
N SER A 250 -8.05 1.81 18.83
CA SER A 250 -8.85 1.51 20.03
C SER A 250 -10.21 2.23 20.02
N LEU A 251 -10.36 3.33 19.28
CA LEU A 251 -11.64 4.03 19.13
C LEU A 251 -12.59 3.27 18.20
N PHE A 252 -12.09 2.69 17.09
CA PHE A 252 -12.94 1.95 16.14
C PHE A 252 -13.64 0.72 16.74
N SER A 253 -13.01 0.05 17.70
CA SER A 253 -13.62 -1.09 18.42
C SER A 253 -14.76 -0.64 19.36
N ARG A 254 -14.83 0.64 19.74
CA ARG A 254 -15.78 1.15 20.73
C ARG A 254 -16.86 2.07 20.15
N THR A 255 -16.72 2.55 18.92
CA THR A 255 -17.63 3.54 18.33
C THR A 255 -18.76 2.94 17.48
N PHE A 256 -18.59 1.74 16.91
CA PHE A 256 -19.64 1.06 16.14
C PHE A 256 -19.76 -0.42 16.50
N ALA A 257 -20.79 -0.76 17.28
CA ALA A 257 -21.17 -2.14 17.58
C ALA A 257 -22.37 -2.56 16.71
N ARG A 258 -22.27 -3.72 16.06
CA ARG A 258 -23.38 -4.32 15.33
C ARG A 258 -24.20 -5.20 16.27
N SER A 259 -25.52 -5.23 16.08
CA SER A 259 -26.41 -6.20 16.76
C SER A 259 -26.28 -7.62 16.22
N ARG A 260 -25.58 -7.81 15.09
CA ARG A 260 -25.30 -9.09 14.45
C ARG A 260 -23.80 -9.32 14.35
N VAL A 261 -23.39 -10.58 14.35
CA VAL A 261 -22.02 -11.01 14.03
C VAL A 261 -21.91 -11.21 12.51
N ARG A 262 -20.79 -10.78 11.91
CA ARG A 262 -20.53 -11.05 10.48
C ARG A 262 -20.03 -12.49 10.31
N LEU A 263 -20.35 -13.14 9.19
CA LEU A 263 -19.96 -14.54 9.02
C LEU A 263 -18.44 -14.74 9.02
N LYS A 264 -17.67 -13.81 8.45
CA LYS A 264 -16.19 -13.85 8.50
C LYS A 264 -15.64 -13.89 9.94
N GLU A 265 -16.35 -13.33 10.90
CA GLU A 265 -15.95 -13.32 12.32
C GLU A 265 -16.38 -14.62 13.04
N LEU A 266 -17.35 -15.34 12.49
CA LEU A 266 -17.96 -16.52 13.11
C LEU A 266 -17.39 -17.84 12.60
N LEU A 267 -16.99 -17.93 11.33
CA LEU A 267 -16.53 -19.14 10.63
C LEU A 267 -15.15 -19.64 11.12
N SER A 268 -15.07 -20.00 12.40
CA SER A 268 -13.93 -20.58 13.07
C SER A 268 -14.41 -21.53 14.17
N GLU A 269 -13.69 -22.62 14.40
CA GLU A 269 -13.96 -23.57 15.50
C GLU A 269 -13.93 -22.89 16.88
N LYS A 270 -13.22 -21.75 17.00
CA LYS A 270 -13.19 -20.94 18.23
C LYS A 270 -14.57 -20.38 18.63
N SER A 271 -15.52 -20.36 17.71
CA SER A 271 -16.89 -19.87 17.94
C SER A 271 -17.82 -20.93 18.52
N ILE A 272 -17.42 -22.21 18.59
CA ILE A 272 -18.27 -23.30 19.09
C ILE A 272 -18.67 -23.04 20.56
N GLY A 273 -19.94 -23.26 20.87
CA GLY A 273 -20.54 -23.02 22.19
C GLY A 273 -20.96 -21.56 22.43
N SER A 274 -20.73 -20.66 21.46
CA SER A 274 -21.23 -19.29 21.56
C SER A 274 -22.67 -19.17 21.01
N THR A 275 -23.42 -18.21 21.54
CA THR A 275 -24.69 -17.78 20.94
C THR A 275 -24.43 -16.60 20.00
N ALA A 276 -24.94 -16.67 18.78
CA ALA A 276 -24.76 -15.62 17.77
C ALA A 276 -26.10 -15.23 17.14
N THR A 277 -26.22 -13.94 16.80
CA THR A 277 -27.23 -13.45 15.87
C THR A 277 -26.55 -13.15 14.54
N VAL A 278 -26.97 -13.83 13.49
CA VAL A 278 -26.46 -13.68 12.12
C VAL A 278 -27.57 -13.15 11.22
N ALA A 279 -27.19 -12.45 10.15
CA ALA A 279 -28.11 -12.06 9.11
C ALA A 279 -27.40 -12.01 7.75
N GLY A 280 -28.10 -12.38 6.69
CA GLY A 280 -27.55 -12.41 5.34
C GLY A 280 -28.59 -12.84 4.31
N TRP A 281 -28.11 -13.27 3.14
CA TRP A 281 -28.92 -13.76 2.04
C TRP A 281 -28.78 -15.26 1.87
N VAL A 282 -29.90 -15.91 1.61
CA VAL A 282 -30.00 -17.34 1.40
C VAL A 282 -29.39 -17.72 0.06
N ARG A 283 -28.47 -18.68 0.09
CA ARG A 283 -27.82 -19.32 -1.08
C ARG A 283 -28.55 -20.57 -1.52
N SER A 284 -29.08 -21.32 -0.56
CA SER A 284 -29.98 -22.45 -0.79
C SER A 284 -30.74 -22.81 0.48
N VAL A 285 -31.88 -23.46 0.31
CA VAL A 285 -32.66 -24.08 1.37
C VAL A 285 -32.83 -25.54 1.00
N ARG A 286 -32.55 -26.45 1.94
CA ARG A 286 -32.77 -27.89 1.77
C ARG A 286 -33.63 -28.39 2.93
N GLU A 287 -34.75 -29.00 2.60
CA GLU A 287 -35.59 -29.68 3.58
C GLU A 287 -35.04 -31.08 3.88
N ALA A 288 -35.10 -31.49 5.15
CA ALA A 288 -34.67 -32.81 5.60
C ALA A 288 -35.64 -33.39 6.63
N GLU A 289 -35.42 -34.65 7.00
CA GLU A 289 -36.21 -35.39 8.00
C GLU A 289 -37.73 -35.24 7.79
N LYS A 290 -38.18 -35.54 6.56
CA LYS A 290 -39.60 -35.43 6.14
C LYS A 290 -40.19 -34.02 6.32
N GLY A 291 -39.36 -32.98 6.20
CA GLY A 291 -39.78 -31.58 6.26
C GLY A 291 -39.83 -30.98 7.67
N THR A 292 -39.24 -31.65 8.66
CA THR A 292 -39.12 -31.17 10.04
C THR A 292 -37.84 -30.36 10.29
N LEU A 293 -36.87 -30.41 9.37
CA LEU A 293 -35.64 -29.61 9.40
C LEU A 293 -35.48 -28.83 8.09
N CYS A 294 -35.02 -27.58 8.20
CA CYS A 294 -34.57 -26.76 7.09
C CYS A 294 -33.08 -26.42 7.28
N PHE A 295 -32.25 -26.84 6.33
CA PHE A 295 -30.86 -26.43 6.22
C PHE A 295 -30.75 -25.21 5.31
N VAL A 296 -30.45 -24.06 5.89
CA VAL A 296 -30.33 -22.79 5.18
C VAL A 296 -28.85 -22.46 5.02
N GLU A 297 -28.39 -22.36 3.79
CA GLU A 297 -27.04 -21.86 3.50
C GLU A 297 -27.08 -20.33 3.43
N LEU A 298 -26.50 -19.65 4.42
CA LEU A 298 -26.55 -18.21 4.58
C LEU A 298 -25.20 -17.57 4.24
N ASN A 299 -25.20 -16.48 3.48
CA ASN A 299 -23.99 -15.69 3.22
C ASN A 299 -24.30 -14.19 3.35
N ASP A 300 -23.41 -13.43 3.99
CA ASP A 300 -23.59 -12.00 4.23
C ASP A 300 -22.61 -11.11 3.44
N GLY A 301 -21.84 -11.71 2.52
CA GLY A 301 -20.84 -11.04 1.69
C GLY A 301 -19.51 -10.73 2.38
N SER A 302 -19.40 -10.90 3.70
CA SER A 302 -18.16 -10.57 4.45
C SER A 302 -16.98 -11.47 4.12
N CYS A 303 -17.25 -12.69 3.64
CA CYS A 303 -16.29 -13.66 3.15
C CYS A 303 -16.92 -14.54 2.06
N LEU A 304 -16.11 -15.39 1.44
CA LEU A 304 -16.56 -16.36 0.45
C LEU A 304 -17.39 -17.50 1.07
N GLY A 305 -17.07 -17.86 2.33
CA GLY A 305 -17.75 -18.93 3.06
C GLY A 305 -19.21 -18.62 3.38
N SER A 306 -20.04 -19.65 3.40
CA SER A 306 -21.42 -19.61 3.88
C SER A 306 -21.51 -20.29 5.24
N LEU A 307 -22.47 -19.88 6.06
CA LEU A 307 -22.84 -20.56 7.31
C LEU A 307 -24.07 -21.43 7.06
N GLN A 308 -24.02 -22.70 7.48
CA GLN A 308 -25.22 -23.53 7.56
C GLN A 308 -26.02 -23.14 8.81
N VAL A 309 -27.27 -22.75 8.63
CA VAL A 309 -28.24 -22.50 9.69
C VAL A 309 -29.26 -23.63 9.68
N VAL A 310 -29.35 -24.36 10.79
CA VAL A 310 -30.28 -25.47 10.99
C VAL A 310 -31.51 -24.93 11.70
N VAL A 311 -32.68 -25.02 11.06
CA VAL A 311 -33.96 -24.56 11.59
C VAL A 311 -34.88 -25.76 11.76
N ALA A 312 -35.26 -26.08 13.00
CA ALA A 312 -36.15 -27.19 13.32
C ALA A 312 -37.62 -26.77 13.42
N SER A 313 -38.51 -27.72 13.15
CA SER A 313 -39.95 -27.56 13.32
C SER A 313 -40.26 -27.26 14.79
N GLY A 314 -41.01 -26.18 15.04
CA GLY A 314 -41.37 -25.73 16.40
C GLY A 314 -40.66 -24.45 16.83
N ILE A 315 -39.62 -24.01 16.10
CA ILE A 315 -39.01 -22.69 16.30
C ILE A 315 -39.84 -21.61 15.60
N GLU A 316 -39.92 -20.44 16.22
CA GLU A 316 -40.57 -19.25 15.65
C GLU A 316 -39.96 -18.89 14.28
N GLY A 317 -40.83 -18.63 13.29
CA GLY A 317 -40.43 -18.32 11.91
C GLY A 317 -40.13 -19.52 11.01
N PHE A 318 -40.24 -20.77 11.48
CA PHE A 318 -40.00 -21.96 10.66
C PHE A 318 -40.88 -22.03 9.39
N SER A 319 -42.18 -21.75 9.51
CA SER A 319 -43.11 -21.78 8.37
C SER A 319 -42.79 -20.69 7.34
N GLU A 320 -42.42 -19.49 7.78
CA GLU A 320 -42.02 -18.39 6.91
C GLU A 320 -40.71 -18.70 6.19
N MET A 321 -39.76 -19.31 6.90
CA MET A 321 -38.50 -19.76 6.32
C MET A 321 -38.75 -20.79 5.21
N LYS A 322 -39.59 -21.79 5.45
CA LYS A 322 -39.97 -22.78 4.41
C LYS A 322 -40.58 -22.10 3.16
N GLY A 323 -41.39 -21.06 3.37
CA GLY A 323 -42.03 -20.29 2.30
C GLY A 323 -41.23 -19.11 1.74
N CYS A 324 -39.94 -18.95 2.07
CA CYS A 324 -39.23 -17.69 1.77
C CYS A 324 -38.82 -17.51 0.29
N GLY A 325 -39.01 -18.54 -0.56
CA GLY A 325 -38.60 -18.53 -1.97
C GLY A 325 -37.13 -18.90 -2.20
N GLY A 326 -36.43 -19.35 -1.16
CA GLY A 326 -35.07 -19.88 -1.27
C GLY A 326 -34.02 -18.82 -1.63
N THR A 327 -33.33 -19.01 -2.75
CA THR A 327 -32.18 -18.18 -3.14
C THR A 327 -32.57 -16.71 -3.27
N GLY A 328 -31.79 -15.82 -2.64
CA GLY A 328 -32.00 -14.36 -2.72
C GLY A 328 -32.85 -13.78 -1.59
N ALA A 329 -33.56 -14.62 -0.83
CA ALA A 329 -34.26 -14.20 0.38
C ALA A 329 -33.27 -13.70 1.45
N SER A 330 -33.70 -12.75 2.27
CA SER A 330 -32.91 -12.21 3.38
C SER A 330 -33.45 -12.70 4.72
N VAL A 331 -32.56 -13.18 5.58
CA VAL A 331 -32.91 -13.88 6.82
C VAL A 331 -32.01 -13.38 7.95
N LYS A 332 -32.60 -13.26 9.13
CA LYS A 332 -31.92 -13.11 10.42
C LYS A 332 -32.17 -14.37 11.23
N ALA A 333 -31.13 -14.91 11.85
CA ALA A 333 -31.24 -16.08 12.72
C ALA A 333 -30.44 -15.85 14.01
N LYS A 334 -31.00 -16.27 15.13
CA LYS A 334 -30.30 -16.33 16.42
C LYS A 334 -30.23 -17.78 16.85
N GLY A 335 -29.08 -18.20 17.38
CA GLY A 335 -28.89 -19.58 17.78
C GLY A 335 -27.54 -19.87 18.40
N GLU A 336 -27.32 -21.14 18.70
CA GLU A 336 -26.05 -21.66 19.21
C GLU A 336 -25.17 -22.14 18.07
N VAL A 337 -23.89 -21.79 18.12
CA VAL A 337 -22.88 -22.29 17.18
C VAL A 337 -22.35 -23.62 17.69
N VAL A 338 -22.45 -24.66 16.88
CA VAL A 338 -22.04 -26.02 17.22
C VAL A 338 -21.09 -26.58 16.17
N GLU A 339 -20.36 -27.64 16.55
CA GLU A 339 -19.63 -28.45 15.59
C GLU A 339 -20.60 -29.06 14.57
N SER A 340 -20.27 -28.95 13.29
CA SER A 340 -21.13 -29.47 12.23
C SER A 340 -20.83 -30.95 11.95
N PRO A 341 -21.86 -31.80 11.78
CA PRO A 341 -21.68 -33.18 11.34
C PRO A 341 -21.35 -33.30 9.83
N GLY A 342 -21.39 -32.19 9.07
CA GLY A 342 -21.15 -32.15 7.63
C GLY A 342 -19.66 -32.09 7.27
N LYS A 343 -19.24 -32.88 6.27
CA LYS A 343 -17.82 -33.03 5.86
C LYS A 343 -17.14 -31.75 5.33
N ASN A 344 -17.88 -30.76 4.86
CA ASN A 344 -17.34 -29.56 4.18
C ASN A 344 -17.56 -28.27 4.98
N GLN A 345 -17.89 -28.37 6.27
CA GLN A 345 -18.14 -27.21 7.12
C GLN A 345 -17.80 -27.56 8.57
N ALA A 346 -16.92 -26.78 9.21
CA ALA A 346 -16.49 -27.03 10.58
C ALA A 346 -17.59 -26.75 11.62
N ILE A 347 -18.45 -25.77 11.34
CA ILE A 347 -19.50 -25.32 12.26
C ILE A 347 -20.85 -25.17 11.55
N GLU A 348 -21.92 -25.19 12.33
CA GLU A 348 -23.26 -24.78 11.94
C GLU A 348 -23.95 -24.01 13.07
N LEU A 349 -24.99 -23.23 12.74
CA LEU A 349 -25.81 -22.52 13.72
C LEU A 349 -27.13 -23.29 13.91
N ARG A 350 -27.37 -23.80 15.12
CA ARG A 350 -28.70 -24.31 15.50
C ARG A 350 -29.58 -23.14 15.91
N ALA A 351 -30.50 -22.76 15.03
CA ALA A 351 -31.36 -21.62 15.26
C ALA A 351 -32.29 -21.89 16.45
N THR A 352 -32.44 -20.90 17.33
CA THR A 352 -33.49 -20.82 18.35
C THR A 352 -34.59 -19.87 17.94
N GLU A 353 -34.32 -18.99 16.97
CA GLU A 353 -35.23 -18.00 16.39
C GLU A 353 -34.79 -17.72 14.94
N VAL A 354 -35.73 -17.65 14.00
CA VAL A 354 -35.47 -17.21 12.63
C VAL A 354 -36.51 -16.19 12.20
N THR A 355 -36.08 -15.17 11.47
CA THR A 355 -36.95 -14.14 10.90
C THR A 355 -36.63 -13.97 9.42
N VAL A 356 -37.63 -14.12 8.55
CA VAL A 356 -37.49 -13.77 7.13
C VAL A 356 -37.69 -12.26 7.01
N LEU A 357 -36.60 -11.53 6.79
CA LEU A 357 -36.64 -10.07 6.64
C LEU A 357 -37.23 -9.64 5.31
N GLY A 358 -37.00 -10.45 4.27
CA GLY A 358 -37.48 -10.19 2.92
C GLY A 358 -37.48 -11.48 2.11
N PRO A 359 -38.65 -12.04 1.78
CA PRO A 359 -38.73 -13.21 0.92
C PRO A 359 -38.36 -12.85 -0.52
N THR A 360 -37.99 -13.85 -1.32
CA THR A 360 -37.79 -13.65 -2.76
C THR A 360 -39.12 -13.26 -3.43
N ARG A 361 -39.08 -12.27 -4.32
CA ARG A 361 -40.26 -11.70 -5.02
C ARG A 361 -40.01 -11.53 -6.53
N GLY A 362 -39.28 -12.46 -7.13
CA GLY A 362 -39.04 -12.42 -8.57
C GLY A 362 -40.22 -12.98 -9.38
N GLY A 363 -40.08 -12.97 -10.70
CA GLY A 363 -41.07 -13.52 -11.64
C GLY A 363 -42.13 -12.52 -12.08
N PRO A 364 -43.06 -12.93 -12.95
CA PRO A 364 -44.08 -12.05 -13.52
C PRO A 364 -45.07 -11.49 -12.49
N ASP A 365 -45.43 -12.31 -11.50
CA ASP A 365 -46.41 -11.99 -10.45
C ASP A 365 -45.79 -11.33 -9.21
N ARG A 366 -44.46 -11.40 -9.06
CA ARG A 366 -43.68 -10.86 -7.93
C ARG A 366 -44.21 -11.31 -6.56
N ALA A 367 -44.81 -12.49 -6.51
CA ALA A 367 -45.40 -13.03 -5.30
C ALA A 367 -44.32 -13.27 -4.21
N PRO A 368 -44.60 -12.99 -2.91
CA PRO A 368 -43.71 -13.35 -1.83
C PRO A 368 -43.45 -14.87 -1.81
N GLY A 369 -42.18 -15.25 -1.79
CA GLY A 369 -41.78 -16.65 -1.80
C GLY A 369 -41.61 -17.25 -3.21
N ALA A 370 -41.73 -16.44 -4.27
CA ALA A 370 -41.48 -16.91 -5.64
C ALA A 370 -40.03 -17.40 -5.80
N GLN A 371 -39.86 -18.61 -6.35
CA GLN A 371 -38.55 -19.20 -6.62
C GLN A 371 -37.93 -18.68 -7.93
N TYR A 372 -37.95 -17.37 -8.10
CA TYR A 372 -37.39 -16.71 -9.27
C TYR A 372 -36.32 -15.72 -8.83
N TYR A 373 -35.06 -16.08 -9.05
CA TYR A 373 -33.92 -15.21 -8.80
C TYR A 373 -32.94 -15.31 -9.97
N PRO A 374 -32.57 -14.20 -10.63
CA PRO A 374 -31.73 -14.24 -11.84
C PRO A 374 -30.37 -14.92 -11.64
N LEU A 375 -29.85 -14.90 -10.40
CA LEU A 375 -28.60 -15.55 -10.01
C LEU A 375 -28.86 -16.77 -9.11
N ALA A 376 -29.83 -17.61 -9.47
CA ALA A 376 -30.13 -18.87 -8.79
C ALA A 376 -28.87 -19.78 -8.65
N LYS A 377 -28.90 -20.77 -7.75
CA LYS A 377 -27.77 -21.69 -7.48
C LYS A 377 -27.50 -22.65 -8.66
N LYS A 378 -26.97 -22.11 -9.74
CA LYS A 378 -26.48 -22.79 -10.94
C LYS A 378 -25.28 -22.02 -11.50
N PHE A 379 -24.58 -22.60 -12.46
CA PHE A 379 -23.55 -21.88 -13.19
C PHE A 379 -24.18 -20.76 -14.03
N HIS A 380 -23.51 -19.60 -14.05
CA HIS A 380 -23.88 -18.45 -14.87
C HIS A 380 -22.64 -18.00 -15.64
N THR A 381 -22.81 -17.70 -16.92
CA THR A 381 -21.70 -17.17 -17.73
C THR A 381 -21.36 -15.74 -17.30
N PRO A 382 -20.12 -15.27 -17.56
CA PRO A 382 -19.75 -13.87 -17.33
C PRO A 382 -20.71 -12.87 -18.01
N GLU A 383 -21.20 -13.17 -19.22
CA GLU A 383 -22.16 -12.34 -19.96
C GLU A 383 -23.48 -12.20 -19.21
N HIS A 384 -24.01 -13.30 -18.66
CA HIS A 384 -25.23 -13.27 -17.85
C HIS A 384 -25.04 -12.45 -16.57
N LEU A 385 -23.86 -12.57 -15.94
CA LEU A 385 -23.49 -11.76 -14.78
C LEU A 385 -23.39 -10.26 -15.11
N ARG A 386 -22.87 -9.90 -16.29
CA ARG A 386 -22.83 -8.51 -16.77
C ARG A 386 -24.22 -7.95 -17.05
N ALA A 387 -25.11 -8.73 -17.67
CA ALA A 387 -26.51 -8.34 -17.89
C ALA A 387 -27.26 -8.07 -16.57
N HIS A 388 -26.82 -8.67 -15.47
CA HIS A 388 -27.37 -8.48 -14.13
C HIS A 388 -26.35 -7.82 -13.18
N ALA A 389 -25.61 -6.81 -13.65
CA ALA A 389 -24.54 -6.16 -12.89
C ALA A 389 -24.97 -5.70 -11.49
N HIS A 390 -26.20 -5.19 -11.33
CA HIS A 390 -26.79 -4.78 -10.04
C HIS A 390 -26.96 -5.94 -9.03
N LEU A 391 -27.07 -7.20 -9.48
CA LEU A 391 -27.11 -8.39 -8.61
C LEU A 391 -25.77 -9.13 -8.55
N ARG A 392 -24.86 -8.89 -9.50
CA ARG A 392 -23.57 -9.57 -9.64
C ARG A 392 -22.72 -9.59 -8.36
N PRO A 393 -22.67 -8.55 -7.50
CA PRO A 393 -21.96 -8.62 -6.22
C PRO A 393 -22.47 -9.71 -5.28
N ARG A 394 -23.67 -10.26 -5.52
CA ARG A 394 -24.18 -11.43 -4.79
C ARG A 394 -23.66 -12.75 -5.36
N SER A 395 -23.06 -12.81 -6.54
CA SER A 395 -22.41 -14.05 -7.01
C SER A 395 -21.08 -14.31 -6.28
N ARG A 396 -20.57 -15.56 -6.30
CA ARG A 396 -19.24 -15.87 -5.72
C ARG A 396 -18.15 -15.04 -6.39
N LEU A 397 -18.09 -15.09 -7.72
CA LEU A 397 -17.14 -14.33 -8.55
C LEU A 397 -17.20 -12.83 -8.27
N GLY A 398 -18.39 -12.22 -8.44
CA GLY A 398 -18.56 -10.78 -8.24
C GLY A 398 -18.22 -10.31 -6.82
N SER A 399 -18.60 -11.09 -5.79
CA SER A 399 -18.27 -10.74 -4.40
C SER A 399 -16.77 -10.83 -4.11
N ALA A 400 -16.07 -11.84 -4.65
CA ALA A 400 -14.64 -12.04 -4.47
C ALA A 400 -13.84 -10.92 -5.16
N VAL A 401 -14.22 -10.56 -6.39
CA VAL A 401 -13.61 -9.43 -7.12
C VAL A 401 -13.73 -8.13 -6.33
N VAL A 402 -14.92 -7.82 -5.78
CA VAL A 402 -15.13 -6.59 -5.00
C VAL A 402 -14.30 -6.59 -3.72
N ARG A 403 -14.16 -7.72 -3.02
CA ARG A 403 -13.29 -7.83 -1.83
C ARG A 403 -11.82 -7.64 -2.17
N VAL A 404 -11.33 -8.22 -3.27
CA VAL A 404 -9.95 -8.04 -3.74
C VAL A 404 -9.71 -6.60 -4.21
N ARG A 405 -10.64 -6.00 -4.96
CA ARG A 405 -10.60 -4.58 -5.35
C ARG A 405 -10.47 -3.68 -4.12
N HIS A 406 -11.27 -3.92 -3.08
CA HIS A 406 -11.18 -3.17 -1.83
C HIS A 406 -9.81 -3.35 -1.15
N ALA A 407 -9.31 -4.59 -1.05
CA ALA A 407 -8.02 -4.86 -0.43
C ALA A 407 -6.85 -4.20 -1.18
N LEU A 408 -6.92 -4.18 -2.51
CA LEU A 408 -5.95 -3.47 -3.36
C LEU A 408 -6.04 -1.96 -3.17
N ALA A 409 -7.24 -1.36 -3.21
CA ALA A 409 -7.39 0.08 -3.02
C ALA A 409 -6.84 0.53 -1.67
N PHE A 410 -7.11 -0.24 -0.62
CA PHE A 410 -6.55 0.01 0.71
C PHE A 410 -5.02 -0.16 0.74
N ALA A 411 -4.48 -1.21 0.09
CA ALA A 411 -3.04 -1.41 -0.04
C ALA A 411 -2.36 -0.26 -0.80
N THR A 412 -2.99 0.29 -1.84
CA THR A 412 -2.50 1.48 -2.56
C THR A 412 -2.34 2.66 -1.61
N HIS A 413 -3.40 2.99 -0.86
CA HIS A 413 -3.33 4.10 0.08
C HIS A 413 -2.31 3.86 1.19
N GLU A 414 -2.21 2.64 1.74
CA GLU A 414 -1.20 2.30 2.74
C GLU A 414 0.22 2.41 2.20
N PHE A 415 0.48 1.97 0.97
CA PHE A 415 1.81 2.03 0.35
C PHE A 415 2.28 3.48 0.25
N PHE A 416 1.49 4.32 -0.41
CA PHE A 416 1.84 5.72 -0.62
C PHE A 416 1.88 6.50 0.69
N ASN A 417 0.89 6.32 1.57
CA ASN A 417 0.91 6.95 2.89
C ASN A 417 2.12 6.50 3.74
N GLY A 418 2.48 5.21 3.68
CA GLY A 418 3.63 4.66 4.39
C GLY A 418 4.98 5.21 3.90
N LEU A 419 5.02 5.71 2.66
CA LEU A 419 6.17 6.40 2.07
C LEU A 419 6.10 7.93 2.20
N GLY A 420 5.04 8.48 2.81
CA GLY A 420 4.87 9.92 3.02
C GLY A 420 4.22 10.68 1.86
N PHE A 421 3.75 9.99 0.83
CA PHE A 421 3.06 10.62 -0.31
C PHE A 421 1.71 11.21 0.11
N LEU A 422 1.39 12.38 -0.44
CA LEU A 422 0.11 13.04 -0.20
C LEU A 422 -0.92 12.68 -1.28
N TYR A 423 -2.12 12.31 -0.84
CA TYR A 423 -3.22 12.00 -1.74
C TYR A 423 -3.89 13.29 -2.25
N VAL A 424 -3.81 13.52 -3.56
CA VAL A 424 -4.31 14.72 -4.23
C VAL A 424 -5.50 14.38 -5.14
N HIS A 425 -6.58 15.14 -5.02
CA HIS A 425 -7.75 15.02 -5.87
C HIS A 425 -7.63 15.99 -7.05
N THR A 426 -7.28 15.48 -8.22
CA THR A 426 -7.16 16.25 -9.47
C THR A 426 -8.52 16.47 -10.15
N PRO A 427 -8.68 17.52 -10.97
CA PRO A 427 -9.95 17.83 -11.61
C PRO A 427 -10.33 16.78 -12.66
N LEU A 428 -11.63 16.43 -12.70
CA LEU A 428 -12.17 15.51 -13.70
C LEU A 428 -12.63 16.21 -14.99
N ILE A 429 -13.17 17.43 -14.86
CA ILE A 429 -13.51 18.29 -16.00
C ILE A 429 -12.27 19.11 -16.33
N THR A 430 -11.82 19.02 -17.57
CA THR A 430 -10.58 19.67 -18.03
C THR A 430 -10.79 20.37 -19.38
N ALA A 431 -10.01 21.43 -19.59
CA ALA A 431 -9.84 22.05 -20.91
C ALA A 431 -8.45 21.74 -21.50
N ALA A 432 -7.65 20.92 -20.80
CA ALA A 432 -6.33 20.49 -21.22
C ALA A 432 -6.38 19.07 -21.80
N ASP A 433 -5.58 18.84 -22.84
CA ASP A 433 -5.32 17.52 -23.36
C ASP A 433 -3.94 17.05 -22.87
N CYS A 434 -3.95 16.05 -21.99
CA CYS A 434 -2.73 15.51 -21.37
C CYS A 434 -1.94 14.61 -22.32
N GLU A 435 -2.63 13.83 -23.17
CA GLU A 435 -1.99 12.83 -24.03
C GLU A 435 -1.86 13.30 -25.48
N GLY A 436 -2.53 14.40 -25.87
CA GLY A 436 -2.39 15.05 -27.19
C GLY A 436 -3.01 14.27 -28.36
N ALA A 437 -3.57 13.09 -28.11
CA ALA A 437 -4.12 12.19 -29.12
C ALA A 437 -5.34 11.37 -28.64
N GLY A 438 -5.77 11.54 -27.39
CA GLY A 438 -6.90 10.79 -26.83
C GLY A 438 -8.23 11.35 -27.30
N GLU A 439 -9.14 10.49 -27.78
CA GLU A 439 -10.54 10.90 -27.94
C GLU A 439 -11.12 11.22 -26.56
N GLN A 440 -11.29 12.52 -26.24
CA GLN A 440 -11.88 12.97 -24.98
C GLN A 440 -13.41 13.06 -25.07
N PHE A 441 -14.12 12.65 -24.02
CA PHE A 441 -15.55 12.95 -23.91
C PHE A 441 -15.74 14.45 -23.71
N THR A 442 -16.59 15.09 -24.51
CA THR A 442 -16.94 16.51 -24.34
C THR A 442 -17.98 16.67 -23.23
N VAL A 443 -17.76 17.63 -22.33
CA VAL A 443 -18.71 18.04 -21.28
C VAL A 443 -19.26 19.41 -21.66
N THR A 444 -20.56 19.50 -21.87
CA THR A 444 -21.22 20.72 -22.36
C THR A 444 -22.62 20.87 -21.81
N THR A 445 -23.07 22.12 -21.62
CA THR A 445 -24.47 22.47 -21.33
C THR A 445 -25.15 23.15 -22.51
N LEU A 446 -24.51 23.19 -23.69
CA LEU A 446 -25.05 23.84 -24.88
C LEU A 446 -26.08 22.99 -25.63
N LEU A 447 -26.14 21.68 -25.35
CA LEU A 447 -27.11 20.81 -26.00
C LEU A 447 -28.52 21.14 -25.49
N PRO A 448 -29.49 21.29 -26.40
CA PRO A 448 -30.88 21.55 -26.02
C PRO A 448 -31.48 20.36 -25.25
N GLU A 449 -32.49 20.63 -24.42
CA GLU A 449 -33.24 19.56 -23.76
C GLU A 449 -34.02 18.71 -24.78
N GLU A 450 -34.39 17.50 -24.38
CA GLU A 450 -35.13 16.56 -25.25
C GLU A 450 -36.48 17.17 -25.67
N GLY A 451 -36.64 17.44 -26.97
CA GLY A 451 -37.83 18.09 -27.54
C GLY A 451 -37.66 19.56 -27.92
N GLU A 452 -36.53 20.19 -27.59
CA GLU A 452 -36.16 21.52 -28.06
C GLU A 452 -35.43 21.46 -29.42
N ARG A 453 -35.47 22.57 -30.19
CA ARG A 453 -34.84 22.62 -31.52
C ARG A 453 -33.32 22.79 -31.42
N ALA A 454 -32.58 22.13 -32.31
CA ALA A 454 -31.11 22.17 -32.42
C ALA A 454 -30.53 23.50 -32.93
N ASP A 455 -31.36 24.42 -33.42
CA ASP A 455 -30.96 25.77 -33.87
C ASP A 455 -30.63 26.73 -32.71
N THR A 456 -30.77 26.25 -31.47
CA THR A 456 -30.44 26.97 -30.23
C THR A 456 -28.97 26.95 -29.84
N ILE A 457 -28.14 26.06 -30.43
CA ILE A 457 -26.72 25.99 -30.11
C ILE A 457 -26.02 27.28 -30.57
N PRO A 458 -25.45 28.09 -29.67
CA PRO A 458 -24.78 29.33 -30.02
C PRO A 458 -23.66 29.11 -31.04
N ARG A 459 -23.57 29.99 -32.05
CA ARG A 459 -22.57 29.93 -33.12
C ARG A 459 -21.73 31.19 -33.19
N THR A 460 -20.45 31.03 -33.55
CA THR A 460 -19.57 32.15 -33.89
C THR A 460 -19.97 32.74 -35.25
N PRO A 461 -19.49 33.95 -35.63
CA PRO A 461 -19.73 34.50 -36.97
C PRO A 461 -19.29 33.58 -38.12
N GLU A 462 -18.31 32.70 -37.87
CA GLU A 462 -17.78 31.71 -38.81
C GLU A 462 -18.61 30.41 -38.87
N GLY A 463 -19.66 30.28 -38.04
CA GLY A 463 -20.58 29.13 -38.03
C GLY A 463 -20.16 27.96 -37.12
N PHE A 464 -19.03 28.08 -36.40
CA PHE A 464 -18.62 27.08 -35.41
C PHE A 464 -19.43 27.19 -34.13
N VAL A 465 -19.42 26.16 -33.28
CA VAL A 465 -20.03 26.23 -31.94
C VAL A 465 -19.31 27.27 -31.09
N ASP A 466 -20.05 28.23 -30.53
CA ASP A 466 -19.50 29.27 -29.66
C ASP A 466 -19.41 28.76 -28.21
N TYR A 467 -18.30 28.07 -27.92
CA TYR A 467 -18.01 27.57 -26.57
C TYR A 467 -17.81 28.68 -25.52
N SER A 468 -17.69 29.96 -25.90
CA SER A 468 -17.68 31.06 -24.93
C SER A 468 -19.02 31.20 -24.20
N LYS A 469 -20.08 30.59 -24.75
CA LYS A 469 -21.42 30.52 -24.16
C LYS A 469 -21.69 29.22 -23.38
N ASP A 470 -20.76 28.28 -23.38
CA ASP A 470 -20.86 27.06 -22.57
C ASP A 470 -20.64 27.38 -21.08
N PHE A 471 -20.93 26.43 -20.18
CA PHE A 471 -20.90 26.65 -18.73
C PHE A 471 -19.57 27.23 -18.21
N PHE A 472 -18.44 26.74 -18.74
CA PHE A 472 -17.09 27.18 -18.34
C PHE A 472 -16.50 28.25 -19.28
N GLY A 473 -17.29 28.76 -20.23
CA GLY A 473 -16.84 29.75 -21.23
C GLY A 473 -15.73 29.26 -22.16
N ARG A 474 -15.54 27.94 -22.27
CA ARG A 474 -14.61 27.26 -23.19
C ARG A 474 -15.02 25.79 -23.36
N LYS A 475 -14.48 25.13 -24.39
CA LYS A 475 -14.67 23.69 -24.59
C LYS A 475 -13.99 22.93 -23.45
N CYS A 476 -14.74 22.05 -22.82
CA CYS A 476 -14.26 21.17 -21.75
C CYS A 476 -14.56 19.71 -22.09
N GLY A 477 -13.80 18.81 -21.48
CA GLY A 477 -14.01 17.38 -21.56
C GLY A 477 -13.71 16.66 -20.24
N LEU A 478 -13.90 15.36 -20.23
CA LEU A 478 -13.48 14.50 -19.13
C LEU A 478 -12.00 14.14 -19.29
N THR A 479 -11.27 14.18 -18.17
CA THR A 479 -9.82 13.98 -18.18
C THR A 479 -9.42 12.55 -18.54
N VAL A 480 -8.36 12.42 -19.34
CA VAL A 480 -7.69 11.15 -19.64
C VAL A 480 -6.67 10.77 -18.56
N SER A 481 -6.18 11.76 -17.80
CA SER A 481 -5.14 11.59 -16.78
C SER A 481 -5.08 12.82 -15.85
N GLY A 482 -4.82 12.60 -14.57
CA GLY A 482 -4.55 13.66 -13.60
C GLY A 482 -3.10 14.16 -13.58
N GLN A 483 -2.22 13.59 -14.42
CA GLN A 483 -0.76 13.78 -14.37
C GLN A 483 -0.35 15.26 -14.34
N LEU A 484 -0.76 16.05 -15.35
CA LEU A 484 -0.34 17.46 -15.44
C LEU A 484 -0.75 18.26 -14.19
N ASN A 485 -1.87 17.90 -13.56
CA ASN A 485 -2.35 18.54 -12.35
C ASN A 485 -1.59 18.07 -11.10
N VAL A 486 -1.26 16.79 -10.97
CA VAL A 486 -0.51 16.30 -9.80
C VAL A 486 0.95 16.77 -9.83
N GLU A 487 1.53 17.03 -11.00
CA GLU A 487 2.85 17.68 -11.12
C GLU A 487 2.90 19.03 -10.40
N THR A 488 1.81 19.83 -10.45
CA THR A 488 1.73 21.11 -9.72
C THR A 488 1.87 20.93 -8.21
N HIS A 489 1.40 19.81 -7.67
CA HIS A 489 1.45 19.50 -6.25
C HIS A 489 2.78 18.85 -5.88
N ALA A 490 3.31 17.94 -6.71
CA ALA A 490 4.59 17.30 -6.48
C ALA A 490 5.72 18.34 -6.37
N VAL A 491 5.79 19.32 -7.27
CA VAL A 491 6.81 20.38 -7.20
C VAL A 491 6.62 21.36 -6.02
N ALA A 492 5.53 21.25 -5.26
CA ALA A 492 5.27 22.03 -4.06
C ALA A 492 5.37 21.20 -2.75
N LEU A 493 5.09 19.91 -2.81
CA LEU A 493 4.87 19.01 -1.67
C LEU A 493 5.76 17.76 -1.71
N SER A 494 6.73 17.72 -2.62
CA SER A 494 7.62 16.61 -2.93
C SER A 494 6.90 15.42 -3.58
N ASP A 495 6.20 14.62 -2.80
CA ASP A 495 5.66 13.32 -3.24
C ASP A 495 4.14 13.31 -3.14
N CYS A 496 3.47 13.17 -4.29
CA CYS A 496 2.02 13.20 -4.39
C CYS A 496 1.50 12.02 -5.21
N TYR A 497 0.24 11.65 -5.03
CA TYR A 497 -0.42 10.70 -5.91
C TYR A 497 -1.90 11.01 -6.08
N THR A 498 -2.44 10.65 -7.23
CA THR A 498 -3.88 10.61 -7.47
C THR A 498 -4.39 9.17 -7.41
N PHE A 499 -5.68 9.03 -7.15
CA PHE A 499 -6.42 7.80 -7.29
C PHE A 499 -7.86 8.18 -7.67
N GLY A 500 -8.13 8.29 -8.96
CA GLY A 500 -9.38 8.83 -9.46
C GLY A 500 -9.83 8.20 -10.77
N PRO A 501 -11.08 8.46 -11.18
CA PRO A 501 -11.58 8.03 -12.47
C PRO A 501 -10.94 8.84 -13.62
N THR A 502 -10.66 8.16 -14.72
CA THR A 502 -10.21 8.72 -16.00
C THR A 502 -11.03 8.14 -17.13
N PHE A 503 -11.08 8.85 -18.26
CA PHE A 503 -12.02 8.57 -19.32
C PHE A 503 -11.34 8.54 -20.68
N ARG A 504 -11.74 7.60 -21.54
CA ARG A 504 -11.30 7.52 -22.94
C ARG A 504 -12.51 7.26 -23.84
N ALA A 505 -12.72 8.12 -24.83
CA ALA A 505 -13.85 8.04 -25.75
C ALA A 505 -13.59 7.18 -26.99
N GLU A 506 -12.44 6.49 -27.03
CA GLU A 506 -12.09 5.59 -28.12
C GLU A 506 -13.17 4.51 -28.35
N VAL A 507 -13.51 4.27 -29.61
CA VAL A 507 -14.46 3.22 -29.99
C VAL A 507 -13.76 1.85 -30.02
N SER A 508 -13.43 1.34 -28.82
CA SER A 508 -12.77 0.04 -28.62
C SER A 508 -13.71 -0.98 -27.97
N HIS A 509 -13.90 -2.14 -28.62
CA HIS A 509 -14.77 -3.22 -28.14
C HIS A 509 -14.03 -4.40 -27.50
N THR A 510 -12.72 -4.27 -27.26
CA THR A 510 -11.87 -5.34 -26.74
C THR A 510 -12.20 -5.73 -25.28
N ALA A 511 -11.69 -6.87 -24.81
CA ALA A 511 -11.81 -7.31 -23.42
C ALA A 511 -10.91 -6.56 -22.42
N ARG A 512 -10.13 -5.57 -22.89
CA ARG A 512 -9.10 -4.86 -22.11
C ARG A 512 -9.29 -3.35 -22.01
N HIS A 513 -10.29 -2.80 -22.72
CA HIS A 513 -10.55 -1.36 -22.75
C HIS A 513 -11.90 -1.04 -22.09
N LEU A 514 -11.92 0.08 -21.36
CA LEU A 514 -13.08 0.71 -20.77
C LEU A 514 -13.07 2.19 -21.15
N SER A 515 -14.26 2.79 -21.24
CA SER A 515 -14.40 4.23 -21.45
C SER A 515 -14.32 5.03 -20.14
N GLU A 516 -14.54 4.37 -19.00
CA GLU A 516 -14.37 4.90 -17.64
C GLU A 516 -13.63 3.85 -16.82
N PHE A 517 -12.48 4.23 -16.26
CA PHE A 517 -11.62 3.36 -15.47
C PHE A 517 -10.93 4.17 -14.37
N TRP A 518 -10.27 3.50 -13.42
CA TRP A 518 -9.58 4.18 -12.33
C TRP A 518 -8.08 4.15 -12.54
N MET A 519 -7.45 5.31 -12.40
CA MET A 519 -6.00 5.49 -12.50
C MET A 519 -5.41 5.83 -11.14
N ILE A 520 -4.20 5.33 -10.91
CA ILE A 520 -3.37 5.65 -9.76
C ILE A 520 -2.10 6.28 -10.31
N GLU A 521 -1.86 7.55 -9.97
CA GLU A 521 -0.84 8.36 -10.62
C GLU A 521 0.05 9.05 -9.58
N PRO A 522 1.12 8.39 -9.10
CA PRO A 522 2.14 9.04 -8.28
C PRO A 522 3.05 9.93 -9.11
N GLU A 523 3.52 11.01 -8.47
CA GLU A 523 4.47 11.97 -9.01
C GLU A 523 5.42 12.41 -7.89
N MET A 524 6.72 12.41 -8.17
CA MET A 524 7.80 12.69 -7.22
C MET A 524 8.68 13.83 -7.72
N ALA A 525 8.82 14.89 -6.94
CA ALA A 525 9.83 15.92 -7.19
C ALA A 525 11.24 15.41 -6.86
N PHE A 526 12.24 15.96 -7.55
CA PHE A 526 13.66 15.58 -7.44
C PHE A 526 13.94 14.13 -7.83
N ALA A 527 13.05 13.50 -8.59
CA ALA A 527 13.14 12.11 -9.02
C ALA A 527 13.60 11.97 -10.48
N THR A 528 14.28 10.86 -10.75
CA THR A 528 14.72 10.45 -12.09
C THR A 528 13.88 9.29 -12.61
N LEU A 529 14.06 8.91 -13.88
CA LEU A 529 13.46 7.68 -14.42
C LEU A 529 13.83 6.43 -13.59
N ASP A 530 15.04 6.36 -13.04
CA ASP A 530 15.44 5.23 -12.20
C ASP A 530 14.66 5.14 -10.89
N ASP A 531 14.26 6.27 -10.33
CA ASP A 531 13.47 6.32 -9.11
C ASP A 531 12.01 5.94 -9.40
N ASP A 532 11.49 6.41 -10.54
CA ASP A 532 10.16 6.04 -11.06
C ASP A 532 10.05 4.53 -11.30
N VAL A 533 11.05 3.94 -11.96
CA VAL A 533 11.14 2.49 -12.21
C VAL A 533 11.21 1.69 -10.91
N LYS A 534 11.94 2.16 -9.89
CA LYS A 534 11.99 1.48 -8.58
C LYS A 534 10.65 1.57 -7.86
N LEU A 535 10.04 2.76 -7.82
CA LEU A 535 8.73 2.97 -7.18
C LEU A 535 7.66 2.08 -7.83
N ALA A 536 7.62 2.01 -9.16
CA ALA A 536 6.67 1.17 -9.89
C ALA A 536 6.83 -0.33 -9.55
N GLN A 537 8.06 -0.82 -9.46
CA GLN A 537 8.34 -2.21 -9.07
C GLN A 537 7.93 -2.49 -7.63
N ASP A 538 8.32 -1.63 -6.69
CA ASP A 538 8.03 -1.80 -5.27
C ASP A 538 6.52 -1.71 -5.01
N TYR A 539 5.84 -0.78 -5.68
CA TYR A 539 4.40 -0.63 -5.61
C TYR A 539 3.65 -1.89 -6.11
N LEU A 540 4.02 -2.41 -7.29
CA LEU A 540 3.42 -3.63 -7.82
C LEU A 540 3.62 -4.81 -6.86
N LYS A 541 4.86 -5.01 -6.39
CA LYS A 541 5.20 -6.10 -5.46
C LYS A 541 4.46 -5.97 -4.13
N TYR A 542 4.31 -4.75 -3.61
CA TYR A 542 3.56 -4.48 -2.39
C TYR A 542 2.09 -4.87 -2.55
N CYS A 543 1.43 -4.40 -3.61
CA CYS A 543 0.04 -4.71 -3.90
C CYS A 543 -0.21 -6.22 -4.04
N VAL A 544 0.64 -6.93 -4.79
CA VAL A 544 0.54 -8.39 -4.95
C VAL A 544 0.74 -9.10 -3.61
N SER A 545 1.71 -8.69 -2.81
CA SER A 545 1.98 -9.24 -1.48
C SER A 545 0.83 -8.99 -0.50
N ALA A 546 0.21 -7.81 -0.55
CA ALA A 546 -0.93 -7.45 0.27
C ALA A 546 -2.14 -8.34 -0.03
N VAL A 547 -2.44 -8.59 -1.31
CA VAL A 547 -3.54 -9.48 -1.72
C VAL A 547 -3.27 -10.93 -1.32
N LEU A 548 -2.03 -11.44 -1.54
CA LEU A 548 -1.63 -12.77 -1.06
C LEU A 548 -1.81 -12.94 0.45
N THR A 549 -1.60 -11.87 1.22
CA THR A 549 -1.72 -11.89 2.69
C THR A 549 -3.17 -11.77 3.17
N ARG A 550 -3.99 -10.96 2.49
CA ARG A 550 -5.31 -10.52 3.00
C ARG A 550 -6.49 -11.26 2.37
N CYS A 551 -6.29 -11.89 1.23
CA CYS A 551 -7.34 -12.41 0.37
C CYS A 551 -7.18 -13.91 0.02
N ASP A 552 -6.49 -14.71 0.83
CA ASP A 552 -6.19 -16.12 0.48
C ASP A 552 -7.43 -16.95 0.13
N ASP A 553 -8.53 -16.82 0.88
CA ASP A 553 -9.80 -17.50 0.57
C ASP A 553 -10.35 -17.14 -0.83
N ASP A 554 -10.28 -15.85 -1.18
CA ASP A 554 -10.74 -15.35 -2.48
C ASP A 554 -9.78 -15.79 -3.59
N LEU A 555 -8.46 -15.75 -3.36
CA LEU A 555 -7.45 -16.24 -4.28
C LEU A 555 -7.53 -17.75 -4.51
N ALA A 556 -7.83 -18.54 -3.48
CA ALA A 556 -8.04 -19.98 -3.62
C ALA A 556 -9.25 -20.28 -4.52
N PHE A 557 -10.29 -19.45 -4.46
CA PHE A 557 -11.41 -19.53 -5.39
C PHE A 557 -11.00 -19.16 -6.82
N PHE A 558 -10.29 -18.05 -7.02
CA PHE A 558 -9.80 -17.65 -8.33
C PHE A 558 -8.84 -18.69 -8.95
N GLU A 559 -8.02 -19.35 -8.13
CA GLU A 559 -7.12 -20.41 -8.60
C GLU A 559 -7.89 -21.63 -9.15
N GLN A 560 -9.07 -21.90 -8.60
CA GLN A 560 -9.95 -22.97 -9.08
C GLN A 560 -10.81 -22.53 -10.26
N ALA A 561 -11.32 -21.30 -10.24
CA ALA A 561 -12.34 -20.81 -11.16
C ALA A 561 -11.77 -20.13 -12.41
N ASN A 562 -10.62 -19.48 -12.31
CA ASN A 562 -10.08 -18.59 -13.33
C ASN A 562 -8.70 -19.07 -13.82
N GLU A 563 -7.75 -19.28 -12.92
CA GLU A 563 -6.36 -19.55 -13.30
C GLU A 563 -5.70 -20.58 -12.38
N LYS A 564 -5.49 -21.80 -12.89
CA LYS A 564 -4.70 -22.82 -12.17
C LYS A 564 -3.28 -22.30 -11.91
N GLY A 565 -2.83 -22.41 -10.66
CA GLY A 565 -1.50 -21.92 -10.24
C GLY A 565 -1.42 -20.41 -10.02
N LEU A 566 -2.55 -19.70 -9.96
CA LEU A 566 -2.61 -18.25 -9.72
C LEU A 566 -1.76 -17.82 -8.52
N ARG A 567 -1.89 -18.50 -7.38
CA ARG A 567 -1.19 -18.09 -6.15
C ARG A 567 0.33 -18.27 -6.27
N ASP A 568 0.77 -19.31 -6.97
CA ASP A 568 2.20 -19.51 -7.26
C ASP A 568 2.74 -18.45 -8.22
N ARG A 569 1.98 -18.11 -9.27
CA ARG A 569 2.35 -17.00 -10.18
C ARG A 569 2.50 -15.68 -9.42
N LEU A 570 1.56 -15.37 -8.52
CA LEU A 570 1.61 -14.15 -7.72
C LEU A 570 2.78 -14.15 -6.74
N ARG A 571 3.10 -15.29 -6.09
CA ARG A 571 4.29 -15.40 -5.23
C ARG A 571 5.59 -15.19 -6.03
N SER A 572 5.68 -15.77 -7.22
CA SER A 572 6.80 -15.54 -8.14
C SER A 572 6.89 -14.07 -8.53
N LEU A 573 5.78 -13.43 -8.88
CA LEU A 573 5.76 -12.00 -9.24
C LEU A 573 6.19 -11.10 -8.07
N ALA A 574 5.69 -11.35 -6.86
CA ALA A 574 6.03 -10.59 -5.67
C ALA A 574 7.52 -10.65 -5.30
N SER A 575 8.20 -11.75 -5.67
CA SER A 575 9.62 -11.98 -5.38
C SER A 575 10.53 -11.80 -6.60
N ALA A 576 9.97 -11.52 -7.78
CA ALA A 576 10.72 -11.45 -9.02
C ALA A 576 11.73 -10.29 -9.03
N ARG A 577 12.92 -10.56 -9.59
CA ARG A 577 13.77 -9.50 -10.11
C ARG A 577 13.15 -9.00 -11.40
N VAL A 578 12.98 -7.68 -11.53
CA VAL A 578 12.46 -7.08 -12.75
C VAL A 578 13.64 -6.49 -13.53
N PRO A 579 14.10 -7.11 -14.62
CA PRO A 579 15.14 -6.55 -15.46
C PRO A 579 14.65 -5.27 -16.15
N ARG A 580 15.60 -4.36 -16.38
CA ARG A 580 15.44 -3.18 -17.23
C ARG A 580 15.95 -3.52 -18.63
N LEU A 581 15.18 -3.17 -19.65
CA LEU A 581 15.44 -3.43 -21.06
C LEU A 581 15.34 -2.13 -21.84
N GLU A 582 16.33 -1.78 -22.65
CA GLU A 582 16.21 -0.64 -23.57
C GLU A 582 15.22 -0.98 -24.68
N TYR A 583 14.39 -0.02 -25.11
CA TYR A 583 13.45 -0.22 -26.22
C TYR A 583 14.13 -0.78 -27.47
N SER A 584 15.32 -0.27 -27.81
CA SER A 584 16.09 -0.75 -28.96
C SER A 584 16.41 -2.24 -28.86
N ASP A 585 16.82 -2.71 -27.67
CA ASP A 585 17.10 -4.12 -27.42
C ASP A 585 15.82 -4.97 -27.49
N ALA A 586 14.68 -4.43 -27.04
CA ALA A 586 13.39 -5.09 -27.16
C ALA A 586 13.01 -5.35 -28.63
N ILE A 587 13.20 -4.35 -29.50
CA ILE A 587 12.99 -4.51 -30.96
C ILE A 587 13.95 -5.55 -31.55
N GLU A 588 15.23 -5.54 -31.16
CA GLU A 588 16.18 -6.54 -31.64
C GLU A 588 15.78 -7.97 -31.24
N ILE A 589 15.33 -8.18 -30.01
CA ILE A 589 14.83 -9.48 -29.53
C ILE A 589 13.63 -9.94 -30.36
N LEU A 590 12.68 -9.05 -30.66
CA LEU A 590 11.50 -9.39 -31.47
C LEU A 590 11.87 -9.70 -32.93
N LEU A 591 12.81 -8.97 -33.52
CA LEU A 591 13.32 -9.24 -34.86
C LEU A 591 14.12 -10.56 -34.93
N VAL A 592 14.85 -10.93 -33.86
CA VAL A 592 15.45 -12.26 -33.73
C VAL A 592 14.35 -13.32 -33.71
N ALA A 593 13.30 -13.14 -32.91
CA ALA A 593 12.20 -14.10 -32.82
C ALA A 593 11.52 -14.34 -34.18
N ILE A 594 11.30 -13.30 -34.98
CA ILE A 594 10.78 -13.42 -36.36
C ILE A 594 11.72 -14.26 -37.22
N ARG A 595 13.03 -13.99 -37.17
CA ARG A 595 14.04 -14.74 -37.94
C ARG A 595 14.10 -16.22 -37.52
N ASP A 596 13.86 -16.50 -36.25
CA ASP A 596 13.81 -17.85 -35.69
C ASP A 596 12.45 -18.56 -35.94
N GLY A 597 11.55 -17.92 -36.70
CA GLY A 597 10.30 -18.50 -37.17
C GLY A 597 9.09 -18.28 -36.25
N HIS A 598 9.17 -17.38 -35.27
CA HIS A 598 8.00 -16.95 -34.52
C HIS A 598 7.09 -16.08 -35.40
N ASP A 599 5.79 -16.39 -35.42
CA ASP A 599 4.80 -15.67 -36.22
C ASP A 599 3.93 -14.79 -35.31
N PHE A 600 4.20 -13.49 -35.32
CA PHE A 600 3.37 -12.48 -34.66
C PHE A 600 2.17 -12.10 -35.54
N GLU A 601 1.02 -11.82 -34.92
CA GLU A 601 -0.19 -11.36 -35.62
C GLU A 601 0.07 -10.01 -36.32
N ASN A 602 0.66 -9.06 -35.60
CA ASN A 602 1.18 -7.81 -36.10
C ASN A 602 2.67 -7.95 -36.40
N LYS A 603 2.99 -7.88 -37.69
CA LYS A 603 4.36 -8.00 -38.22
C LYS A 603 5.08 -6.66 -38.35
N ASP A 604 4.39 -5.56 -38.04
CA ASP A 604 4.98 -4.23 -38.03
C ASP A 604 5.84 -4.05 -36.78
N ILE A 605 7.02 -4.67 -36.81
CA ILE A 605 8.03 -4.59 -35.77
C ILE A 605 9.25 -3.91 -36.37
N ALA A 606 9.43 -2.63 -36.03
CA ALA A 606 10.57 -1.84 -36.44
C ALA A 606 10.88 -0.78 -35.39
N TRP A 607 12.12 -0.30 -35.37
CA TRP A 607 12.50 0.80 -34.50
C TRP A 607 11.66 2.05 -34.83
N GLY A 608 11.01 2.63 -33.83
CA GLY A 608 10.09 3.75 -34.01
C GLY A 608 8.62 3.35 -34.10
N VAL A 609 8.29 2.05 -34.05
CA VAL A 609 6.93 1.53 -33.96
C VAL A 609 6.63 1.10 -32.52
N ASP A 610 5.43 1.39 -32.04
CA ASP A 610 5.02 1.01 -30.69
C ASP A 610 4.80 -0.51 -30.56
N LEU A 611 4.95 -1.04 -29.35
CA LEU A 611 4.83 -2.48 -29.10
C LEU A 611 3.36 -2.85 -28.94
N ASN A 612 2.91 -3.87 -29.68
CA ASN A 612 1.58 -4.41 -29.47
C ASN A 612 1.57 -5.37 -28.28
N SER A 613 0.39 -5.61 -27.69
CA SER A 613 0.27 -6.47 -26.51
C SER A 613 0.82 -7.89 -26.70
N GLU A 614 0.85 -8.43 -27.92
CA GLU A 614 1.49 -9.73 -28.17
C GLU A 614 3.02 -9.67 -28.11
N HIS A 615 3.63 -8.55 -28.53
CA HIS A 615 5.07 -8.33 -28.51
C HIS A 615 5.52 -8.17 -27.06
N GLU A 616 4.81 -7.36 -26.28
CA GLU A 616 4.99 -7.22 -24.83
C GLU A 616 4.92 -8.57 -24.12
N ARG A 617 3.87 -9.35 -24.43
CA ARG A 617 3.68 -10.67 -23.85
C ARG A 617 4.73 -11.67 -24.27
N TYR A 618 5.25 -11.60 -25.49
CA TYR A 618 6.35 -12.46 -25.90
C TYR A 618 7.60 -12.20 -25.04
N LEU A 619 7.91 -10.94 -24.77
CA LEU A 619 9.00 -10.57 -23.87
C LEU A 619 8.76 -11.13 -22.46
N THR A 620 7.56 -10.95 -21.89
CA THR A 620 7.29 -11.42 -20.51
C THR A 620 7.09 -12.93 -20.39
N ASP A 621 6.36 -13.56 -21.32
CA ASP A 621 5.89 -14.95 -21.23
C ASP A 621 6.95 -15.93 -21.78
N VAL A 622 7.70 -15.55 -22.82
CA VAL A 622 8.64 -16.43 -23.53
C VAL A 622 10.09 -16.12 -23.17
N VAL A 623 10.51 -14.85 -23.28
CA VAL A 623 11.92 -14.44 -23.13
C VAL A 623 12.32 -14.38 -21.66
N TYR A 624 11.65 -13.52 -20.88
CA TYR A 624 11.99 -13.28 -19.47
C TYR A 624 11.28 -14.21 -18.49
N LYS A 625 10.16 -14.81 -18.90
CA LYS A 625 9.31 -15.69 -18.05
C LYS A 625 8.97 -15.02 -16.72
N GLY A 626 8.69 -13.72 -16.77
CA GLY A 626 8.58 -12.82 -15.62
C GLY A 626 8.33 -11.39 -16.06
N PRO A 627 8.19 -10.45 -15.11
CA PRO A 627 8.04 -9.04 -15.42
C PRO A 627 9.31 -8.45 -16.04
N VAL A 628 9.18 -7.42 -16.87
CA VAL A 628 10.30 -6.65 -17.44
C VAL A 628 9.89 -5.18 -17.52
N VAL A 629 10.83 -4.26 -17.30
CA VAL A 629 10.61 -2.83 -17.55
C VAL A 629 11.33 -2.46 -18.84
N ILE A 630 10.59 -1.97 -19.82
CA ILE A 630 11.18 -1.38 -21.03
C ILE A 630 11.35 0.11 -20.78
N VAL A 631 12.49 0.68 -21.18
CA VAL A 631 12.81 2.09 -21.02
C VAL A 631 13.23 2.75 -22.33
N ASN A 632 13.25 4.08 -22.33
CA ASN A 632 13.89 4.90 -23.36
C ASN A 632 13.28 4.74 -24.76
N TYR A 633 11.98 4.97 -24.84
CA TYR A 633 11.20 4.84 -26.08
C TYR A 633 11.52 5.94 -27.11
N PRO A 634 11.28 5.70 -28.41
CA PRO A 634 11.40 6.72 -29.45
C PRO A 634 10.55 7.95 -29.16
N LYS A 635 11.13 9.13 -29.35
CA LYS A 635 10.48 10.43 -29.07
C LYS A 635 9.11 10.59 -29.74
N ASN A 636 8.96 10.07 -30.96
CA ASN A 636 7.82 10.36 -31.82
C ASN A 636 6.58 9.51 -31.51
N ILE A 637 6.70 8.47 -30.69
CA ILE A 637 5.57 7.60 -30.29
C ILE A 637 5.16 7.79 -28.83
N LYS A 638 5.71 8.81 -28.17
CA LYS A 638 5.44 9.11 -26.76
C LYS A 638 5.09 10.58 -26.57
N ALA A 639 4.45 10.88 -25.45
CA ALA A 639 3.86 12.19 -25.17
C ALA A 639 4.88 13.33 -25.10
N PHE A 640 4.41 14.56 -25.28
CA PHE A 640 5.25 15.76 -25.34
C PHE A 640 5.96 16.09 -24.02
N TYR A 641 5.38 15.68 -22.89
CA TYR A 641 5.90 15.98 -21.54
C TYR A 641 7.05 15.07 -21.10
N MET A 642 7.40 14.02 -21.86
CA MET A 642 8.44 13.08 -21.47
C MET A 642 9.83 13.65 -21.76
N LYS A 643 10.74 13.55 -20.79
CA LYS A 643 12.08 14.13 -20.87
C LYS A 643 12.88 13.59 -22.05
N LEU A 644 13.46 14.46 -22.86
CA LEU A 644 14.32 14.05 -23.97
C LEU A 644 15.66 13.50 -23.46
N ASN A 645 16.06 12.32 -23.92
CA ASN A 645 17.35 11.74 -23.53
C ASN A 645 18.52 12.47 -24.22
N PRO A 646 19.45 13.08 -23.46
CA PRO A 646 20.56 13.81 -24.04
C PRO A 646 21.46 12.94 -24.91
N GLY A 647 21.78 13.41 -26.13
CA GLY A 647 22.71 12.72 -27.03
C GLY A 647 22.16 11.44 -27.69
N SER A 648 20.88 11.12 -27.51
CA SER A 648 20.24 9.99 -28.19
C SER A 648 20.12 10.22 -29.71
N ASN A 649 20.51 9.23 -30.51
CA ASN A 649 20.36 9.25 -31.96
C ASN A 649 20.05 7.83 -32.49
N PRO A 650 18.85 7.59 -33.06
CA PRO A 650 17.70 8.50 -33.15
C PRO A 650 17.14 8.94 -31.78
N PRO A 651 16.44 10.10 -31.68
CA PRO A 651 16.01 10.66 -30.41
C PRO A 651 15.05 9.76 -29.61
N THR A 652 15.35 9.57 -28.32
CA THR A 652 14.50 8.84 -27.36
C THR A 652 14.09 9.72 -26.19
N VAL A 653 13.07 9.32 -25.45
CA VAL A 653 12.59 9.98 -24.23
C VAL A 653 12.70 9.05 -23.04
N ALA A 654 12.90 9.60 -21.84
CA ALA A 654 13.02 8.88 -20.58
C ALA A 654 11.66 8.33 -20.10
N ALA A 655 11.05 7.46 -20.91
CA ALA A 655 9.82 6.73 -20.63
C ALA A 655 10.12 5.35 -20.07
N MET A 656 9.18 4.77 -19.34
CA MET A 656 9.19 3.37 -18.94
C MET A 656 7.81 2.73 -19.06
N ASP A 657 7.79 1.48 -19.49
CA ASP A 657 6.60 0.62 -19.43
C ASP A 657 6.98 -0.66 -18.65
N LEU A 658 6.31 -0.89 -17.51
CA LEU A 658 6.44 -2.13 -16.75
C LEU A 658 5.46 -3.16 -17.31
N LEU A 659 6.01 -4.23 -17.85
CA LEU A 659 5.27 -5.34 -18.43
C LEU A 659 5.21 -6.51 -17.46
N VAL A 660 4.05 -7.17 -17.41
CA VAL A 660 3.84 -8.40 -16.63
C VAL A 660 3.26 -9.52 -17.49
N PRO A 661 3.55 -10.79 -17.16
CA PRO A 661 3.01 -11.93 -17.88
C PRO A 661 1.49 -11.87 -18.06
N LYS A 662 0.99 -12.37 -19.20
CA LYS A 662 -0.42 -12.40 -19.63
C LYS A 662 -1.11 -11.06 -19.89
N ILE A 663 -0.82 -10.03 -19.11
CA ILE A 663 -1.47 -8.72 -19.23
C ILE A 663 -0.75 -7.86 -20.27
N GLY A 664 0.59 -7.86 -20.27
CA GLY A 664 1.40 -6.86 -20.98
C GLY A 664 1.67 -5.68 -20.06
N GLU A 665 1.57 -4.46 -20.59
CA GLU A 665 1.74 -3.22 -19.84
C GLU A 665 0.77 -3.11 -18.64
N ILE A 666 1.33 -2.94 -17.44
CA ILE A 666 0.59 -2.69 -16.19
C ILE A 666 0.81 -1.27 -15.63
N ILE A 667 1.99 -0.69 -15.89
CA ILE A 667 2.37 0.68 -15.48
C ILE A 667 3.10 1.33 -16.66
N GLY A 668 2.69 2.53 -17.02
CA GLY A 668 3.41 3.39 -17.96
C GLY A 668 3.80 4.69 -17.26
N GLY A 669 5.03 5.16 -17.45
CA GLY A 669 5.56 6.32 -16.73
C GLY A 669 6.73 6.99 -17.44
N SER A 670 7.23 8.08 -16.88
CA SER A 670 8.38 8.79 -17.42
C SER A 670 8.97 9.78 -16.42
N GLN A 671 10.24 10.10 -16.62
CA GLN A 671 10.76 11.38 -16.15
C GLN A 671 10.18 12.51 -17.01
N ARG A 672 9.76 13.60 -16.37
CA ARG A 672 9.12 14.73 -17.04
C ARG A 672 10.16 15.69 -17.60
N GLU A 673 9.84 16.32 -18.72
CA GLU A 673 10.70 17.36 -19.30
C GLU A 673 10.72 18.57 -18.37
N ASP A 674 11.89 18.88 -17.84
CA ASP A 674 12.14 19.92 -16.84
C ASP A 674 12.80 21.17 -17.48
N ASP A 675 13.20 21.08 -18.75
CA ASP A 675 13.66 22.22 -19.53
C ASP A 675 12.49 22.92 -20.25
N LEU A 676 12.36 24.22 -20.02
CA LEU A 676 11.26 25.03 -20.56
C LEU A 676 11.25 25.08 -22.09
N GLU A 677 12.41 25.33 -22.71
CA GLU A 677 12.53 25.49 -24.17
C GLU A 677 12.20 24.18 -24.88
N THR A 678 12.74 23.07 -24.35
CA THR A 678 12.46 21.73 -24.86
C THR A 678 10.98 21.38 -24.71
N LEU A 679 10.36 21.66 -23.55
CA LEU A 679 8.94 21.41 -23.33
C LEU A 679 8.04 22.20 -24.30
N GLU A 680 8.28 23.50 -24.46
CA GLU A 680 7.51 24.36 -25.37
C GLU A 680 7.69 23.93 -26.83
N GLN A 681 8.91 23.53 -27.22
CA GLN A 681 9.19 23.00 -28.54
C GLN A 681 8.48 21.67 -28.77
N ARG A 682 8.49 20.74 -27.80
CA ARG A 682 7.79 19.45 -27.88
C ARG A 682 6.28 19.62 -28.00
N ALA A 683 5.70 20.52 -27.20
CA ALA A 683 4.28 20.83 -27.28
C ALA A 683 3.88 21.36 -28.67
N LYS A 684 4.71 22.23 -29.25
CA LYS A 684 4.51 22.73 -30.62
C LYS A 684 4.63 21.63 -31.68
N GLU A 685 5.57 20.71 -31.54
CA GLU A 685 5.75 19.56 -32.45
C GLU A 685 4.52 18.68 -32.54
N VAL A 686 3.79 18.49 -31.43
CA VAL A 686 2.56 17.69 -31.37
C VAL A 686 1.28 18.50 -31.62
N GLY A 687 1.41 19.80 -31.96
CA GLY A 687 0.27 20.65 -32.33
C GLY A 687 -0.53 21.24 -31.17
N LEU A 688 0.00 21.24 -29.94
CA LEU A 688 -0.65 21.89 -28.80
C LEU A 688 -0.53 23.42 -28.88
N ASP A 689 -1.61 24.12 -28.51
CA ASP A 689 -1.59 25.59 -28.38
C ASP A 689 -0.71 25.98 -27.17
N PRO A 690 0.35 26.79 -27.35
CA PRO A 690 1.18 27.28 -26.24
C PRO A 690 0.39 27.94 -25.10
N LYS A 691 -0.74 28.58 -25.41
CA LYS A 691 -1.60 29.17 -24.36
C LYS A 691 -2.27 28.12 -23.48
N SER A 692 -2.62 26.96 -24.05
CA SER A 692 -3.29 25.87 -23.33
C SER A 692 -2.39 25.23 -22.25
N ILE A 693 -1.08 25.24 -22.48
CA ILE A 693 -0.07 24.69 -21.57
C ILE A 693 0.69 25.76 -20.77
N SER A 694 0.32 27.05 -20.88
CA SER A 694 1.09 28.13 -20.25
C SER A 694 1.26 27.96 -18.74
N TRP A 695 0.23 27.50 -18.04
CA TRP A 695 0.26 27.22 -16.60
C TRP A 695 1.14 26.02 -16.26
N TYR A 696 1.26 25.07 -17.18
CA TYR A 696 2.11 23.89 -17.02
C TYR A 696 3.58 24.23 -17.29
N ALA A 697 3.82 25.12 -18.26
CA ALA A 697 5.14 25.72 -18.52
C ALA A 697 5.63 26.58 -17.33
N ASP A 698 4.73 27.17 -16.54
CA ASP A 698 5.11 27.90 -15.32
C ASP A 698 5.82 27.01 -14.28
N LEU A 699 5.51 25.71 -14.25
CA LEU A 699 6.25 24.73 -13.43
C LEU A 699 7.72 24.62 -13.82
N ARG A 700 8.08 25.03 -15.05
CA ARG A 700 9.45 25.06 -15.56
C ARG A 700 10.08 26.46 -15.47
N ARG A 701 9.27 27.51 -15.31
CA ARG A 701 9.75 28.90 -15.16
C ARG A 701 10.21 29.22 -13.74
N TYR A 702 9.48 28.73 -12.73
CA TYR A 702 9.68 29.15 -11.34
C TYR A 702 10.35 28.08 -10.49
N GLY A 703 11.65 27.86 -10.74
CA GLY A 703 12.46 26.90 -9.97
C GLY A 703 12.18 25.45 -10.36
N SER A 704 12.31 25.13 -11.65
CA SER A 704 12.12 23.77 -12.13
C SER A 704 13.08 22.76 -11.50
N VAL A 705 12.63 21.52 -11.40
CA VAL A 705 13.36 20.40 -10.83
C VAL A 705 13.13 19.16 -11.70
N PRO A 706 14.08 18.23 -11.78
CA PRO A 706 13.80 16.89 -12.27
C PRO A 706 12.68 16.26 -11.45
N HIS A 707 11.72 15.64 -12.11
CA HIS A 707 10.63 14.93 -11.46
C HIS A 707 10.13 13.81 -12.37
N ALA A 708 9.51 12.80 -11.78
CA ALA A 708 9.06 11.62 -12.49
C ALA A 708 7.81 11.04 -11.84
N GLY A 709 7.06 10.29 -12.63
CA GLY A 709 5.87 9.60 -12.17
C GLY A 709 5.32 8.64 -13.21
N PHE A 710 4.32 7.88 -12.78
CA PHE A 710 3.70 6.85 -13.60
C PHE A 710 2.19 6.82 -13.42
N GLY A 711 1.50 6.14 -14.34
CA GLY A 711 0.10 5.77 -14.21
C GLY A 711 -0.06 4.25 -14.14
N LEU A 712 -0.89 3.78 -13.21
CA LEU A 712 -1.36 2.39 -13.15
C LEU A 712 -2.88 2.34 -13.39
N GLY A 713 -3.30 1.58 -14.40
CA GLY A 713 -4.71 1.23 -14.59
C GLY A 713 -5.17 0.24 -13.53
N PHE A 714 -6.01 0.68 -12.60
CA PHE A 714 -6.40 -0.10 -11.43
C PHE A 714 -7.14 -1.38 -11.79
N GLU A 715 -8.00 -1.35 -12.81
CA GLU A 715 -8.68 -2.53 -13.32
C GLU A 715 -7.70 -3.59 -13.86
N ARG A 716 -6.62 -3.19 -14.56
CA ARG A 716 -5.59 -4.14 -15.03
C ARG A 716 -4.88 -4.83 -13.86
N LEU A 717 -4.62 -4.11 -12.76
CA LEU A 717 -4.04 -4.71 -11.54
C LEU A 717 -4.99 -5.72 -10.89
N ILE A 718 -6.29 -5.45 -10.88
CA ILE A 718 -7.29 -6.40 -10.37
C ILE A 718 -7.35 -7.65 -11.26
N MET A 719 -7.32 -7.49 -12.59
CA MET A 719 -7.24 -8.63 -13.52
C MET A 719 -5.99 -9.47 -13.24
N LEU A 720 -4.84 -8.82 -13.05
CA LEU A 720 -3.57 -9.49 -12.76
C LEU A 720 -3.64 -10.36 -11.50
N VAL A 721 -4.24 -9.88 -10.41
CA VAL A 721 -4.27 -10.61 -9.13
C VAL A 721 -5.43 -11.60 -9.01
N THR A 722 -6.48 -11.46 -9.82
CA THR A 722 -7.65 -12.36 -9.80
C THR A 722 -7.64 -13.39 -10.92
N GLY A 723 -6.82 -13.21 -11.97
CA GLY A 723 -6.86 -14.05 -13.17
C GLY A 723 -8.15 -13.88 -13.99
N VAL A 724 -8.95 -12.84 -13.72
CA VAL A 724 -10.15 -12.52 -14.50
C VAL A 724 -9.70 -11.91 -15.83
N GLU A 725 -10.16 -12.50 -16.94
CA GLU A 725 -9.66 -12.17 -18.29
C GLU A 725 -10.31 -10.93 -18.92
N ASN A 726 -11.49 -10.53 -18.46
CA ASN A 726 -12.22 -9.40 -19.03
C ASN A 726 -12.28 -8.23 -18.05
N ILE A 727 -11.82 -7.07 -18.49
CA ILE A 727 -11.77 -5.84 -17.68
C ILE A 727 -13.15 -5.39 -17.17
N ARG A 728 -14.22 -5.75 -17.88
CA ARG A 728 -15.62 -5.44 -17.52
C ARG A 728 -16.08 -6.20 -16.27
N ASP A 729 -15.36 -7.25 -15.90
CA ASP A 729 -15.69 -8.10 -14.76
C ASP A 729 -14.98 -7.68 -13.47
N VAL A 730 -14.05 -6.72 -13.53
CA VAL A 730 -13.27 -6.23 -12.39
C VAL A 730 -13.65 -4.83 -11.88
N ILE A 731 -14.61 -4.18 -12.55
CA ILE A 731 -15.24 -2.92 -12.13
C ILE A 731 -16.75 -3.12 -11.91
N PRO A 732 -17.40 -2.50 -10.90
CA PRO A 732 -18.80 -2.76 -10.57
C PRO A 732 -19.80 -2.55 -11.72
N PHE A 733 -19.67 -1.44 -12.44
CA PHE A 733 -20.53 -1.06 -13.56
C PHE A 733 -19.67 -0.55 -14.71
N PRO A 734 -19.23 -1.42 -15.63
CA PRO A 734 -18.31 -1.03 -16.69
C PRO A 734 -18.97 -0.07 -17.70
N ARG A 735 -18.23 0.94 -18.14
CA ARG A 735 -18.58 1.80 -19.28
C ARG A 735 -17.72 1.45 -20.48
N TYR A 736 -18.35 1.27 -21.63
CA TYR A 736 -17.70 0.94 -22.90
C TYR A 736 -18.64 1.31 -24.06
N PRO A 737 -18.17 1.35 -25.32
CA PRO A 737 -18.98 1.83 -26.43
C PRO A 737 -20.33 1.11 -26.54
N GLY A 738 -21.40 1.91 -26.63
CA GLY A 738 -22.80 1.46 -26.66
C GLY A 738 -23.39 1.01 -25.30
N HIS A 739 -22.65 1.15 -24.18
CA HIS A 739 -23.06 0.59 -22.89
C HIS A 739 -22.79 1.55 -21.72
N ALA A 740 -23.88 2.15 -21.21
CA ALA A 740 -23.88 3.01 -20.02
C ALA A 740 -25.07 2.70 -19.07
N ALA A 741 -25.60 1.48 -19.11
CA ALA A 741 -26.70 1.06 -18.23
C ALA A 741 -26.27 0.94 -16.76
N PHE A 742 -27.26 1.09 -15.86
CA PHE A 742 -27.18 1.18 -14.39
C PHE A 742 -26.59 2.48 -13.85
#